data_AF-A0A644UEN4-F1
#
_entry.id   AF-A0A644UEN4-F1
#
_cell.length_a   1.000
_cell.length_b   1.000
_cell.length_c   1.000
_cell.angle_alpha   90.00
_cell.angle_beta   90.00
_cell.angle_gamma   90.00
#
_symmetry.space_group_name_H-M   'P 1'
#
loop_
_entity.id
_entity.type
_entity.pdbx_description
1 polymer ?
#
loop_
_entity_poly.entity_id
_entity_poly.type
_entity_poly.pdbx_seq_one_letter_code
_entity_poly.pdbx_strand_id
1 'polypeptide(L)'
;MGRQIKLLTLLKLDMYSKTKSISNKYSIVLFLFSTIIIFSSCNKENTIKEFNLDFSNLIIDNKENKLNKDTLSMIMDMSNAITEGIIFPTINQSNDGLLHFKASVENKEKLFYKIYYQNESYKYDLGSEFDNENFYGSWEETDKEFKEVPENGIIEDALRIVGNPRNEKIYYGANPEYKDIEEEIYKGMERIRRDANWLKSIEEKAKANKISVDDQLYRDMCWVMQVDEQNKEFNNRFKRNPRTGAYSFLLVVVNQKALNKIPKEVKNIAINDSINGFTNPYTYFINGKGKNLKGVSTMFAKQTVKLKAVLNAEKGVYVDILSYPNNDFKIYPNNGKVGSSEENYTSSLFQQFFHNVPKTYALKNVPLVKDILDDSYTSDDYLKNKKKYSDTINRIIDHPYISDYPGKTVRADDNGRYISLINPGNKDRMSNPRKESVGVKTRVGFTYGKFRGKIKFPAQLNKSGVWSGITNAFWLIYQSEQEWNKRRICNKDGYVKYSLDDGTKAERTPSSNYSEIDIEIIKTSKYWPEGYQKTPKGYDAFNKDECILACTNWDLACPSPSNFFKGGTHKYKYINKDYTYVRWFDAYRALTSREAIPNNIFHKDYYYYEIEWKPNEIIWRIGESPEKMYIVGYMSDKFTVIPNNQMLTVITQEYHYSEFWPPVVYDQNFLPFPMNDIEGRVYEVVVE
;
A
#
# COMPACT_ATOMS: atom_id res chain seq x y z
N MET A 1 -23.74 45.34 -24.55
CA MET A 1 -23.60 46.73 -24.07
C MET A 1 -24.02 46.80 -22.63
N GLY A 2 -23.31 47.62 -21.85
CA GLY A 2 -23.28 47.58 -20.39
C GLY A 2 -24.56 47.98 -19.66
N ARG A 3 -24.52 47.58 -18.38
CA ARG A 3 -25.37 47.92 -17.23
C ARG A 3 -25.81 49.38 -17.13
N GLN A 4 -26.97 49.60 -16.47
CA GLN A 4 -27.11 50.32 -15.19
C GLN A 4 -28.46 49.91 -14.55
N ILE A 5 -28.57 49.75 -13.22
CA ILE A 5 -29.14 50.72 -12.25
C ILE A 5 -28.76 50.20 -10.83
N LYS A 6 -27.89 50.91 -10.08
CA LYS A 6 -28.11 51.82 -8.91
C LYS A 6 -28.47 51.11 -7.58
N LEU A 7 -28.04 51.57 -6.39
CA LEU A 7 -26.97 52.44 -5.88
C LEU A 7 -27.02 52.32 -4.33
N LEU A 8 -25.90 52.64 -3.69
CA LEU A 8 -25.54 52.60 -2.27
C LEU A 8 -26.32 53.51 -1.29
N THR A 9 -26.43 53.03 -0.05
CA THR A 9 -25.94 53.57 1.24
C THR A 9 -25.57 55.05 1.37
N LEU A 10 -26.04 55.70 2.46
CA LEU A 10 -25.22 56.58 3.32
C LEU A 10 -25.88 56.94 4.66
N LEU A 11 -25.04 56.92 5.70
CA LEU A 11 -25.26 57.36 7.08
C LEU A 11 -25.52 58.86 7.21
N LYS A 12 -26.35 59.27 8.18
CA LYS A 12 -26.16 60.49 8.97
C LYS A 12 -26.82 60.37 10.35
N LEU A 13 -26.01 60.66 11.38
CA LEU A 13 -26.43 60.93 12.76
C LEU A 13 -27.02 62.33 12.84
N ASP A 14 -28.07 62.51 13.65
CA ASP A 14 -28.30 63.77 14.37
C ASP A 14 -29.07 63.52 15.67
N MET A 15 -28.70 64.30 16.69
CA MET A 15 -29.13 64.24 18.09
C MET A 15 -30.42 65.05 18.37
N TYR A 16 -30.96 64.85 19.59
CA TYR A 16 -32.10 65.50 20.28
C TYR A 16 -33.48 64.89 19.94
N SER A 17 -34.37 64.51 20.87
CA SER A 17 -34.77 65.15 22.12
C SER A 17 -35.56 64.20 23.05
N LYS A 18 -35.40 64.47 24.35
CA LYS A 18 -36.09 64.05 25.59
C LYS A 18 -37.51 63.42 25.53
N THR A 19 -37.60 62.31 26.29
CA THR A 19 -38.64 61.89 27.27
C THR A 19 -40.09 61.64 26.83
N LYS A 20 -40.59 60.41 27.04
CA LYS A 20 -41.48 60.08 28.18
C LYS A 20 -41.61 58.57 28.39
N SER A 21 -41.68 58.20 29.66
CA SER A 21 -41.60 56.84 30.18
C SER A 21 -42.90 56.06 29.99
N ILE A 22 -42.81 54.82 29.52
CA ILE A 22 -43.80 53.78 29.81
C ILE A 22 -43.04 52.62 30.47
N SER A 23 -43.59 52.21 31.61
CA SER A 23 -43.10 51.21 32.57
C SER A 23 -42.45 49.98 31.89
N ASN A 24 -41.12 49.94 31.96
CA ASN A 24 -40.28 48.88 31.39
C ASN A 24 -39.97 47.74 32.39
N LYS A 25 -40.77 47.60 33.46
CA LYS A 25 -40.52 46.56 34.49
C LYS A 25 -41.07 45.18 34.08
N TYR A 26 -42.10 45.11 33.24
CA TYR A 26 -42.68 43.82 32.82
C TYR A 26 -42.05 43.25 31.54
N SER A 27 -41.57 44.09 30.60
CA SER A 27 -40.85 43.62 29.41
C SER A 27 -39.47 43.06 29.73
N ILE A 28 -38.75 43.64 30.70
CA ILE A 28 -37.42 43.14 31.09
C ILE A 28 -37.55 41.80 31.84
N VAL A 29 -38.60 41.60 32.65
CA VAL A 29 -38.83 40.31 33.33
C VAL A 29 -39.32 39.24 32.35
N LEU A 30 -40.18 39.55 31.38
CA LEU A 30 -40.56 38.59 30.33
C LEU A 30 -39.40 38.27 29.37
N PHE A 31 -38.52 39.24 29.07
CA PHE A 31 -37.33 39.03 28.24
C PHE A 31 -36.25 38.23 28.98
N LEU A 32 -36.09 38.42 30.29
CA LEU A 32 -35.22 37.61 31.16
C LEU A 32 -35.79 36.20 31.39
N PHE A 33 -37.10 36.03 31.54
CA PHE A 33 -37.70 34.69 31.64
C PHE A 33 -37.67 33.93 30.31
N SER A 34 -37.85 34.61 29.18
CA SER A 34 -37.73 33.97 27.86
C SER A 34 -36.27 33.66 27.49
N THR A 35 -35.29 34.47 27.89
CA THR A 35 -33.88 34.10 27.73
C THR A 35 -33.46 32.97 28.69
N ILE A 36 -33.95 32.90 29.92
CA ILE A 36 -33.65 31.78 30.84
C ILE A 36 -34.31 30.47 30.38
N ILE A 37 -35.49 30.52 29.75
CA ILE A 37 -36.15 29.33 29.16
C ILE A 37 -35.49 28.92 27.84
N ILE A 38 -34.89 29.84 27.07
CA ILE A 38 -34.14 29.53 25.84
C ILE A 38 -32.71 29.01 26.13
N PHE A 39 -32.13 29.33 27.30
CA PHE A 39 -30.85 28.77 27.75
C PHE A 39 -30.97 27.48 28.59
N SER A 40 -32.17 27.04 28.94
CA SER A 40 -32.41 25.65 29.36
C SER A 40 -32.49 24.75 28.12
N SER A 41 -31.41 24.78 27.32
CA SER A 41 -31.10 23.70 26.40
C SER A 41 -31.10 22.43 27.24
N CYS A 42 -32.03 21.51 26.93
CA CYS A 42 -32.01 20.15 27.46
C CYS A 42 -30.62 19.56 27.19
N ASN A 43 -29.68 19.71 28.13
CA ASN A 43 -28.47 18.92 28.14
C ASN A 43 -28.93 17.48 28.27
N LYS A 44 -28.86 16.77 27.16
CA LYS A 44 -29.16 15.34 27.07
C LYS A 44 -28.19 14.67 28.03
N GLU A 45 -28.68 14.31 29.21
CA GLU A 45 -27.84 13.70 30.24
C GLU A 45 -27.26 12.41 29.65
N ASN A 46 -25.93 12.29 29.64
CA ASN A 46 -25.29 11.11 29.11
C ASN A 46 -25.48 9.96 30.11
N THR A 47 -26.21 8.93 29.70
CA THR A 47 -26.46 7.76 30.53
C THR A 47 -25.18 6.97 30.81
N ILE A 48 -24.16 7.07 29.94
CA ILE A 48 -22.84 6.47 30.15
C ILE A 48 -22.07 7.35 31.12
N LYS A 49 -21.67 6.79 32.27
CA LYS A 49 -20.86 7.47 33.29
C LYS A 49 -19.36 7.25 33.08
N GLU A 50 -18.99 6.06 32.65
CA GLU A 50 -17.60 5.67 32.42
C GLU A 50 -17.52 4.64 31.30
N PHE A 51 -16.44 4.68 30.52
CA PHE A 51 -16.10 3.68 29.52
C PHE A 51 -14.58 3.65 29.34
N ASN A 52 -13.97 2.50 29.67
CA ASN A 52 -12.53 2.28 29.56
C ASN A 52 -12.23 0.96 28.87
N LEU A 53 -11.11 0.92 28.14
CA LEU A 53 -10.50 -0.34 27.75
C LEU A 53 -9.73 -0.93 28.92
N ASP A 54 -9.71 -2.25 28.99
CA ASP A 54 -8.92 -3.00 29.97
C ASP A 54 -7.74 -3.67 29.27
N PHE A 55 -6.54 -3.17 29.56
CA PHE A 55 -5.28 -3.71 29.05
C PHE A 55 -4.63 -4.74 29.99
N SER A 56 -5.24 -5.02 31.16
CA SER A 56 -4.66 -5.96 32.13
C SER A 56 -4.58 -7.40 31.61
N ASN A 57 -5.41 -7.74 30.64
CA ASN A 57 -5.41 -9.05 29.98
C ASN A 57 -4.42 -9.16 28.81
N LEU A 58 -3.76 -8.06 28.42
CA LEU A 58 -2.80 -8.05 27.31
C LEU A 58 -1.39 -8.39 27.80
N ILE A 59 -0.64 -9.10 26.94
CA ILE A 59 0.75 -9.48 27.17
C ILE A 59 1.64 -8.34 26.64
N ILE A 60 2.19 -7.53 27.57
CA ILE A 60 2.99 -6.32 27.29
C ILE A 60 4.46 -6.57 27.65
N ASP A 61 4.96 -7.74 27.30
CA ASP A 61 6.26 -8.25 27.74
C ASP A 61 7.38 -7.90 26.74
N ASN A 62 6.98 -7.52 25.52
CA ASN A 62 7.89 -7.15 24.45
C ASN A 62 8.36 -5.70 24.65
N LYS A 63 9.68 -5.46 24.57
CA LYS A 63 10.29 -4.11 24.66
C LYS A 63 9.73 -3.09 23.68
N GLU A 64 9.10 -3.55 22.60
CA GLU A 64 8.44 -2.68 21.61
C GLU A 64 6.98 -2.37 21.94
N ASN A 65 6.32 -3.20 22.74
CA ASN A 65 4.97 -2.95 23.23
C ASN A 65 5.05 -1.97 24.40
N LYS A 66 4.38 -0.83 24.29
CA LYS A 66 4.53 0.26 25.26
C LYS A 66 3.21 0.93 25.53
N LEU A 67 2.84 0.98 26.81
CA LEU A 67 1.79 1.87 27.30
C LEU A 67 2.39 3.24 27.58
N ASN A 68 1.90 4.27 26.89
CA ASN A 68 2.24 5.65 27.16
C ASN A 68 0.96 6.45 27.41
N LYS A 69 0.74 6.82 28.68
CA LYS A 69 -0.53 7.41 29.15
C LYS A 69 -1.70 6.48 28.76
N ASP A 70 -2.65 6.97 27.97
CA ASP A 70 -3.83 6.25 27.53
C ASP A 70 -3.63 5.52 26.18
N THR A 71 -2.44 5.55 25.58
CA THR A 71 -2.17 4.86 24.31
C THR A 71 -1.30 3.64 24.51
N LEU A 72 -1.83 2.46 24.18
CA LEU A 72 -1.07 1.22 24.11
C LEU A 72 -0.58 1.00 22.68
N SER A 73 0.75 1.00 22.49
CA SER A 73 1.36 0.63 21.21
C SER A 73 1.71 -0.86 21.21
N MET A 74 1.28 -1.60 20.20
CA MET A 74 1.51 -3.05 20.05
C MET A 74 2.02 -3.39 18.64
N ILE A 75 2.94 -4.36 18.55
CA ILE A 75 3.21 -5.05 17.28
C ILE A 75 2.05 -6.02 17.01
N MET A 76 1.52 -6.03 15.78
CA MET A 76 0.56 -7.03 15.33
C MET A 76 1.19 -8.43 15.33
N ASP A 77 0.47 -9.43 15.81
CA ASP A 77 0.90 -10.82 15.63
C ASP A 77 0.70 -11.22 14.16
N MET A 78 1.80 -11.56 13.49
CA MET A 78 1.81 -11.92 12.08
C MET A 78 1.67 -13.43 11.85
N SER A 79 1.55 -14.21 12.93
CA SER A 79 1.30 -15.66 12.85
C SER A 79 0.01 -15.92 12.09
N ASN A 80 0.05 -16.83 11.12
CA ASN A 80 -1.09 -17.18 10.26
C ASN A 80 -1.71 -16.01 9.47
N ALA A 81 -1.06 -14.84 9.37
CA ALA A 81 -1.62 -13.68 8.66
C ALA A 81 -1.91 -13.96 7.17
N ILE A 82 -1.25 -14.98 6.60
CA ILE A 82 -1.47 -15.46 5.23
C ILE A 82 -2.82 -16.17 5.09
N THR A 83 -3.16 -17.04 6.04
CA THR A 83 -4.32 -17.91 5.97
C THR A 83 -5.54 -17.32 6.67
N GLU A 84 -5.34 -16.69 7.84
CA GLU A 84 -6.41 -16.17 8.68
C GLU A 84 -6.59 -14.64 8.56
N GLY A 85 -5.65 -13.95 7.91
CA GLY A 85 -5.53 -12.49 8.00
C GLY A 85 -5.01 -12.02 9.35
N ILE A 86 -4.75 -10.72 9.49
CA ILE A 86 -4.30 -10.17 10.77
C ILE A 86 -5.47 -10.04 11.75
N ILE A 87 -5.23 -10.48 12.99
CA ILE A 87 -6.15 -10.42 14.12
C ILE A 87 -5.44 -9.74 15.29
N PHE A 88 -6.15 -8.88 16.02
CA PHE A 88 -5.66 -8.28 17.25
C PHE A 88 -6.75 -8.20 18.33
N PRO A 89 -6.44 -8.59 19.58
CA PRO A 89 -5.28 -9.38 19.96
C PRO A 89 -5.44 -10.84 19.52
N THR A 90 -4.34 -11.57 19.41
CA THR A 90 -4.34 -13.04 19.34
C THR A 90 -4.13 -13.65 20.74
N ILE A 91 -4.19 -14.98 20.83
CA ILE A 91 -3.84 -15.71 22.05
C ILE A 91 -2.36 -15.53 22.47
N ASN A 92 -1.50 -15.10 21.54
CA ASN A 92 -0.10 -14.76 21.83
C ASN A 92 0.05 -13.34 22.39
N GLN A 93 -1.01 -12.53 22.35
CA GLN A 93 -1.02 -11.12 22.75
C GLN A 93 -1.93 -10.85 23.96
N SER A 94 -2.71 -11.84 24.38
CA SER A 94 -3.65 -11.74 25.51
C SER A 94 -4.04 -13.14 25.99
N ASN A 95 -4.47 -13.28 27.25
CA ASN A 95 -4.72 -14.61 27.85
C ASN A 95 -5.85 -15.40 27.17
N ASP A 96 -6.76 -14.73 26.48
CA ASP A 96 -7.93 -15.33 25.83
C ASP A 96 -8.12 -14.90 24.36
N GLY A 97 -7.18 -14.13 23.82
CA GLY A 97 -7.28 -13.57 22.47
C GLY A 97 -8.23 -12.38 22.35
N LEU A 98 -8.64 -11.71 23.43
CA LEU A 98 -9.62 -10.62 23.36
C LEU A 98 -9.12 -9.31 23.98
N LEU A 99 -9.60 -8.19 23.43
CA LEU A 99 -9.46 -6.86 24.04
C LEU A 99 -10.70 -6.57 24.88
N HIS A 100 -10.51 -6.53 26.20
CA HIS A 100 -11.58 -6.32 27.17
C HIS A 100 -11.88 -4.83 27.36
N PHE A 101 -13.11 -4.53 27.77
CA PHE A 101 -13.53 -3.19 28.15
C PHE A 101 -14.59 -3.23 29.25
N LYS A 102 -14.68 -2.12 29.99
CA LYS A 102 -15.66 -1.93 31.05
C LYS A 102 -16.36 -0.59 30.93
N ALA A 103 -17.66 -0.57 31.18
CA ALA A 103 -18.44 0.67 31.23
C ALA A 103 -19.46 0.65 32.37
N SER A 104 -19.76 1.84 32.89
CA SER A 104 -20.82 2.07 33.88
C SER A 104 -21.90 2.94 33.26
N VAL A 105 -23.15 2.52 33.41
CA VAL A 105 -24.34 3.13 32.81
C VAL A 105 -25.40 3.34 33.89
N GLU A 106 -26.05 4.50 33.87
CA GLU A 106 -27.17 4.79 34.77
C GLU A 106 -28.47 4.17 34.25
N ASN A 107 -28.87 3.03 34.80
CA ASN A 107 -29.97 2.24 34.26
C ASN A 107 -31.32 2.58 34.92
N LYS A 108 -32.00 3.64 34.42
CA LYS A 108 -33.36 4.03 34.88
C LYS A 108 -34.49 3.34 34.10
N GLU A 109 -34.19 2.78 32.93
CA GLU A 109 -35.10 2.08 32.04
C GLU A 109 -34.33 0.96 31.31
N LYS A 110 -34.98 0.06 30.56
CA LYS A 110 -34.26 -0.97 29.80
C LYS A 110 -33.38 -0.35 28.71
N LEU A 111 -32.08 -0.61 28.78
CA LEU A 111 -31.06 -0.08 27.87
C LEU A 111 -30.34 -1.19 27.10
N PHE A 112 -29.74 -0.80 25.97
CA PHE A 112 -28.96 -1.67 25.10
C PHE A 112 -27.66 -0.98 24.71
N TYR A 113 -26.59 -1.73 24.49
CA TYR A 113 -25.28 -1.20 24.15
C TYR A 113 -24.66 -1.87 22.93
N LYS A 114 -23.77 -1.13 22.27
CA LYS A 114 -22.89 -1.64 21.23
C LYS A 114 -21.57 -0.87 21.23
N ILE A 115 -20.48 -1.59 21.01
CA ILE A 115 -19.15 -1.02 20.84
C ILE A 115 -18.75 -1.01 19.37
N TYR A 116 -18.08 0.07 18.97
CA TYR A 116 -17.45 0.20 17.66
C TYR A 116 -15.98 0.60 17.83
N TYR A 117 -15.14 0.25 16.87
CA TYR A 117 -13.78 0.76 16.74
C TYR A 117 -13.53 1.32 15.35
N GLN A 118 -12.59 2.25 15.22
CA GLN A 118 -12.15 2.80 13.94
C GLN A 118 -10.67 3.13 13.96
N ASN A 119 -9.98 2.87 12.85
CA ASN A 119 -8.63 3.37 12.61
C ASN A 119 -8.70 4.89 12.35
N GLU A 120 -7.98 5.67 13.16
CA GLU A 120 -7.96 7.13 13.11
C GLU A 120 -6.77 7.67 12.31
N SER A 121 -5.72 6.87 12.10
CA SER A 121 -4.49 7.34 11.43
C SER A 121 -4.66 7.53 9.92
N TYR A 122 -5.42 6.65 9.28
CA TYR A 122 -5.61 6.64 7.82
C TYR A 122 -7.09 6.66 7.45
N LYS A 123 -7.85 7.58 8.07
CA LYS A 123 -9.26 7.78 7.78
C LYS A 123 -9.50 9.00 6.89
N TYR A 124 -10.62 8.96 6.18
CA TYR A 124 -11.30 10.13 5.68
C TYR A 124 -12.07 10.83 6.81
N ASP A 125 -12.29 12.14 6.67
CA ASP A 125 -13.08 12.92 7.62
C ASP A 125 -14.51 12.41 7.69
N LEU A 126 -15.10 12.41 8.90
CA LEU A 126 -16.45 11.92 9.14
C LEU A 126 -17.48 12.82 8.43
N GLY A 127 -18.31 12.23 7.58
CA GLY A 127 -19.29 12.92 6.74
C GLY A 127 -18.76 13.31 5.36
N SER A 128 -17.49 13.00 5.04
CA SER A 128 -16.99 13.11 3.66
C SER A 128 -17.54 11.99 2.78
N GLU A 129 -17.44 12.16 1.46
CA GLU A 129 -17.93 11.21 0.45
C GLU A 129 -17.39 9.77 0.64
N PHE A 130 -16.17 9.64 1.19
CA PHE A 130 -15.46 8.36 1.32
C PHE A 130 -15.31 7.89 2.77
N ASP A 131 -16.04 8.47 3.72
CA ASP A 131 -15.95 8.06 5.12
C ASP A 131 -16.44 6.62 5.39
N ASN A 132 -17.22 6.06 4.46
CA ASN A 132 -17.63 4.68 4.42
C ASN A 132 -16.49 3.71 4.09
N GLU A 133 -15.42 4.19 3.45
CA GLU A 133 -14.19 3.45 3.18
C GLU A 133 -13.25 3.36 4.40
N ASN A 134 -13.55 4.09 5.48
CA ASN A 134 -12.78 3.98 6.73
C ASN A 134 -12.75 2.54 7.25
N PHE A 135 -11.66 2.18 7.92
CA PHE A 135 -11.55 0.88 8.57
C PHE A 135 -12.20 0.94 9.96
N TYR A 136 -13.36 0.31 10.11
CA TYR A 136 -14.11 0.26 11.35
C TYR A 136 -14.79 -1.11 11.54
N GLY A 137 -15.11 -1.46 12.78
CA GLY A 137 -15.75 -2.71 13.15
C GLY A 137 -16.46 -2.64 14.51
N SER A 138 -16.93 -3.78 14.99
CA SER A 138 -17.56 -3.97 16.31
C SER A 138 -17.04 -5.27 16.96
N TRP A 139 -17.92 -6.12 17.51
CA TRP A 139 -17.56 -7.51 17.75
C TRP A 139 -17.23 -8.23 16.44
N GLU A 140 -16.45 -9.30 16.55
CA GLU A 140 -16.10 -10.15 15.40
C GLU A 140 -17.32 -10.83 14.79
N GLU A 141 -18.30 -11.18 15.62
CA GLU A 141 -19.65 -11.58 15.23
C GLU A 141 -20.38 -10.35 14.68
N THR A 142 -20.14 -10.03 13.40
CA THR A 142 -20.58 -8.77 12.80
C THR A 142 -22.09 -8.58 12.75
N ASP A 143 -22.85 -9.68 12.77
CA ASP A 143 -24.31 -9.72 12.75
C ASP A 143 -24.95 -9.41 14.11
N LYS A 144 -24.16 -9.46 15.19
CA LYS A 144 -24.59 -9.11 16.54
C LYS A 144 -24.97 -7.63 16.60
N GLU A 145 -26.25 -7.33 16.84
CA GLU A 145 -26.78 -5.96 16.90
C GLU A 145 -26.42 -5.25 18.23
N PHE A 146 -27.39 -4.84 19.06
CA PHE A 146 -27.12 -4.27 20.39
C PHE A 146 -27.39 -5.34 21.46
N LYS A 147 -26.51 -5.44 22.47
CA LYS A 147 -26.69 -6.30 23.65
C LYS A 147 -27.49 -5.55 24.70
N GLU A 148 -28.26 -6.25 25.53
CA GLU A 148 -28.93 -5.64 26.69
C GLU A 148 -27.91 -5.23 27.76
N VAL A 149 -28.08 -4.04 28.35
CA VAL A 149 -27.26 -3.58 29.48
C VAL A 149 -27.67 -4.39 30.72
N PRO A 150 -26.72 -4.98 31.47
CA PRO A 150 -27.03 -5.71 32.70
C PRO A 150 -27.79 -4.87 33.73
N GLU A 151 -28.62 -5.50 34.56
CA GLU A 151 -29.46 -4.80 35.55
C GLU A 151 -28.66 -3.90 36.51
N ASN A 152 -27.45 -4.34 36.88
CA ASN A 152 -26.54 -3.59 37.74
C ASN A 152 -25.89 -2.37 37.06
N GLY A 153 -26.16 -2.13 35.77
CA GLY A 153 -25.62 -1.01 34.99
C GLY A 153 -24.14 -1.13 34.64
N ILE A 154 -23.50 -2.28 34.91
CA ILE A 154 -22.09 -2.53 34.62
C ILE A 154 -21.97 -3.42 33.39
N ILE A 155 -21.27 -2.93 32.38
CA ILE A 155 -20.94 -3.67 31.16
C ILE A 155 -19.49 -4.13 31.28
N GLU A 156 -19.28 -5.43 31.19
CA GLU A 156 -17.96 -6.07 31.04
C GLU A 156 -18.05 -7.00 29.83
N ASP A 157 -17.24 -6.72 28.83
CA ASP A 157 -17.32 -7.38 27.52
C ASP A 157 -15.99 -7.22 26.78
N ALA A 158 -15.84 -7.90 25.65
CA ALA A 158 -14.59 -7.90 24.90
C ALA A 158 -14.81 -8.00 23.39
N LEU A 159 -13.77 -7.68 22.62
CA LEU A 159 -13.80 -7.69 21.14
C LEU A 159 -12.45 -8.03 20.53
N ARG A 160 -12.44 -8.25 19.21
CA ARG A 160 -11.22 -8.33 18.38
C ARG A 160 -11.29 -7.36 17.20
N ILE A 161 -10.15 -6.81 16.83
CA ILE A 161 -9.92 -6.13 15.57
C ILE A 161 -9.47 -7.18 14.57
N VAL A 162 -10.24 -7.36 13.49
CA VAL A 162 -10.01 -8.43 12.51
C VAL A 162 -10.04 -7.88 11.09
N GLY A 163 -9.37 -8.56 10.16
CA GLY A 163 -9.55 -8.31 8.73
C GLY A 163 -10.98 -8.57 8.26
N ASN A 164 -11.40 -7.84 7.23
CA ASN A 164 -12.79 -7.76 6.75
C ASN A 164 -13.82 -7.64 7.91
N PRO A 165 -13.74 -6.59 8.75
CA PRO A 165 -14.51 -6.48 10.00
C PRO A 165 -16.02 -6.27 9.79
N ARG A 166 -16.46 -6.15 8.52
CA ARG A 166 -17.86 -6.01 8.11
C ARG A 166 -18.37 -7.24 7.36
N ASN A 167 -17.59 -8.32 7.26
CA ASN A 167 -17.98 -9.53 6.53
C ASN A 167 -18.47 -9.25 5.09
N GLU A 168 -17.84 -8.29 4.40
CA GLU A 168 -18.27 -7.90 3.06
C GLU A 168 -18.02 -9.03 2.08
N LYS A 169 -19.06 -9.40 1.32
CA LYS A 169 -19.03 -10.56 0.43
C LYS A 169 -18.01 -10.44 -0.70
N ILE A 170 -17.62 -9.23 -1.07
CA ILE A 170 -16.58 -9.03 -2.08
C ILE A 170 -15.22 -9.61 -1.65
N TYR A 171 -14.94 -9.69 -0.34
CA TYR A 171 -13.70 -10.28 0.19
C TYR A 171 -13.83 -11.78 0.48
N TYR A 172 -14.90 -12.44 0.06
CA TYR A 172 -14.99 -13.89 0.18
C TYR A 172 -14.19 -14.55 -0.96
N GLY A 173 -13.86 -15.82 -0.83
CA GLY A 173 -13.16 -16.56 -1.88
C GLY A 173 -12.71 -17.93 -1.42
N ALA A 174 -11.73 -18.50 -2.11
CA ALA A 174 -11.20 -19.82 -1.80
C ALA A 174 -10.70 -19.97 -0.36
N ASN A 175 -10.79 -21.19 0.18
CA ASN A 175 -10.10 -21.56 1.42
C ASN A 175 -8.59 -21.32 1.23
N PRO A 176 -7.95 -20.47 2.05
CA PRO A 176 -6.54 -20.13 1.94
C PRO A 176 -5.61 -21.16 2.60
N GLU A 177 -6.11 -22.33 2.97
CA GLU A 177 -5.25 -23.45 3.42
C GLU A 177 -4.23 -23.86 2.35
N TYR A 178 -3.09 -24.36 2.83
CA TYR A 178 -2.03 -24.88 1.98
C TYR A 178 -2.54 -26.03 1.10
N LYS A 179 -2.00 -26.10 -0.10
CA LYS A 179 -2.13 -27.23 -1.01
C LYS A 179 -0.78 -27.53 -1.61
N ASP A 180 -0.53 -28.81 -1.87
CA ASP A 180 0.60 -29.20 -2.71
C ASP A 180 0.30 -28.78 -4.15
N ILE A 181 0.75 -27.58 -4.51
CA ILE A 181 0.49 -26.98 -5.81
C ILE A 181 1.14 -27.81 -6.92
N GLU A 182 2.28 -28.45 -6.67
CA GLU A 182 2.93 -29.28 -7.67
C GLU A 182 2.06 -30.49 -8.00
N GLU A 183 1.57 -31.19 -6.98
CA GLU A 183 0.65 -32.31 -7.14
C GLU A 183 -0.64 -31.91 -7.88
N GLU A 184 -1.23 -30.76 -7.53
CA GLU A 184 -2.45 -30.25 -8.16
C GLU A 184 -2.23 -29.86 -9.62
N ILE A 185 -1.07 -29.29 -9.96
CA ILE A 185 -0.70 -29.03 -11.36
C ILE A 185 -0.61 -30.34 -12.14
N TYR A 186 0.09 -31.37 -11.62
CA TYR A 186 0.22 -32.65 -12.32
C TYR A 186 -1.14 -33.32 -12.55
N LYS A 187 -2.01 -33.37 -11.53
CA LYS A 187 -3.39 -33.89 -11.67
C LYS A 187 -4.17 -33.12 -12.73
N GLY A 188 -4.04 -31.79 -12.73
CA GLY A 188 -4.69 -30.91 -13.70
C GLY A 188 -4.21 -31.14 -15.14
N MET A 189 -2.90 -31.29 -15.34
CA MET A 189 -2.31 -31.63 -16.64
C MET A 189 -2.82 -32.99 -17.14
N GLU A 190 -2.88 -34.00 -16.28
CA GLU A 190 -3.45 -35.32 -16.62
C GLU A 190 -4.93 -35.26 -17.02
N ARG A 191 -5.70 -34.39 -16.36
CA ARG A 191 -7.09 -34.14 -16.74
C ARG A 191 -7.18 -33.53 -18.15
N ILE A 192 -6.34 -32.54 -18.46
CA ILE A 192 -6.31 -31.91 -19.78
C ILE A 192 -5.91 -32.91 -20.87
N ARG A 193 -4.92 -33.77 -20.60
CA ARG A 193 -4.48 -34.83 -21.53
C ARG A 193 -5.59 -35.82 -21.89
N ARG A 194 -6.55 -36.05 -20.99
CA ARG A 194 -7.71 -36.93 -21.22
C ARG A 194 -8.86 -36.25 -21.97
N ASP A 195 -8.84 -34.92 -22.10
CA ASP A 195 -9.79 -34.16 -22.90
C ASP A 195 -9.20 -33.87 -24.29
N ALA A 196 -9.66 -34.60 -25.30
CA ALA A 196 -9.13 -34.50 -26.65
C ALA A 196 -9.29 -33.09 -27.27
N ASN A 197 -10.36 -32.36 -26.93
CA ASN A 197 -10.59 -31.02 -27.46
C ASN A 197 -9.66 -30.00 -26.80
N TRP A 198 -9.50 -30.11 -25.47
CA TRP A 198 -8.60 -29.22 -24.74
C TRP A 198 -7.14 -29.49 -25.10
N LEU A 199 -6.72 -30.76 -25.13
CA LEU A 199 -5.36 -31.12 -25.53
C LEU A 199 -5.01 -30.59 -26.92
N LYS A 200 -5.93 -30.70 -27.90
CA LYS A 200 -5.71 -30.13 -29.24
C LYS A 200 -5.50 -28.62 -29.19
N SER A 201 -6.29 -27.90 -28.39
CA SER A 201 -6.09 -26.45 -28.19
C SER A 201 -4.71 -26.15 -27.59
N ILE A 202 -4.24 -26.97 -26.65
CA ILE A 202 -2.90 -26.84 -26.06
C ILE A 202 -1.80 -27.08 -27.09
N GLU A 203 -1.92 -28.11 -27.94
CA GLU A 203 -0.95 -28.38 -29.02
C GLU A 203 -0.86 -27.22 -30.01
N GLU A 204 -1.99 -26.62 -30.37
CA GLU A 204 -2.06 -25.43 -31.21
C GLU A 204 -1.37 -24.22 -30.56
N LYS A 205 -1.63 -23.97 -29.26
CA LYS A 205 -0.95 -22.91 -28.48
C LYS A 205 0.55 -23.16 -28.36
N ALA A 206 0.97 -24.38 -28.06
CA ALA A 206 2.38 -24.76 -27.92
C ALA A 206 3.15 -24.51 -29.22
N LYS A 207 2.56 -24.87 -30.37
CA LYS A 207 3.12 -24.60 -31.70
C LYS A 207 3.23 -23.10 -31.97
N ALA A 208 2.21 -22.32 -31.64
CA ALA A 208 2.22 -20.86 -31.81
C ALA A 208 3.29 -20.20 -30.93
N ASN A 209 3.44 -20.67 -29.69
CA ASN A 209 4.39 -20.14 -28.71
C ASN A 209 5.80 -20.69 -28.85
N LYS A 210 6.02 -21.70 -29.70
CA LYS A 210 7.30 -22.38 -29.92
C LYS A 210 7.88 -22.99 -28.64
N ILE A 211 7.04 -23.66 -27.86
CA ILE A 211 7.40 -24.38 -26.63
C ILE A 211 6.91 -25.83 -26.71
N SER A 212 7.30 -26.68 -25.74
CA SER A 212 6.79 -28.05 -25.70
C SER A 212 5.32 -28.08 -25.30
N VAL A 213 4.62 -29.17 -25.64
CA VAL A 213 3.22 -29.38 -25.20
C VAL A 213 3.13 -29.39 -23.67
N ASP A 214 4.11 -29.99 -22.99
CA ASP A 214 4.14 -30.05 -21.53
C ASP A 214 4.38 -28.67 -20.88
N ASP A 215 5.22 -27.82 -21.47
CA ASP A 215 5.38 -26.43 -21.01
C ASP A 215 4.07 -25.65 -21.14
N GLN A 216 3.35 -25.85 -22.25
CA GLN A 216 2.07 -25.19 -22.48
C GLN A 216 0.99 -25.73 -21.53
N LEU A 217 0.94 -27.05 -21.31
CA LEU A 217 0.05 -27.69 -20.33
C LEU A 217 0.26 -27.11 -18.93
N TYR A 218 1.52 -27.02 -18.49
CA TYR A 218 1.88 -26.43 -17.20
C TYR A 218 1.39 -24.99 -17.09
N ARG A 219 1.66 -24.15 -18.10
CA ARG A 219 1.26 -22.73 -18.13
C ARG A 219 -0.26 -22.56 -18.09
N ASP A 220 -0.99 -23.31 -18.90
CA ASP A 220 -2.46 -23.28 -18.91
C ASP A 220 -3.03 -23.77 -17.56
N MET A 221 -2.44 -24.79 -16.95
CA MET A 221 -2.91 -25.28 -15.65
C MET A 221 -2.65 -24.27 -14.52
N CYS A 222 -1.46 -23.65 -14.48
CA CYS A 222 -1.18 -22.55 -13.56
C CYS A 222 -2.21 -21.42 -13.72
N TRP A 223 -2.56 -21.06 -14.96
CA TRP A 223 -3.59 -20.06 -15.25
C TRP A 223 -4.98 -20.49 -14.75
N VAL A 224 -5.40 -21.74 -14.99
CA VAL A 224 -6.68 -22.28 -14.50
C VAL A 224 -6.76 -22.20 -12.97
N MET A 225 -5.69 -22.61 -12.27
CA MET A 225 -5.66 -22.58 -10.80
C MET A 225 -5.80 -21.15 -10.25
N GLN A 226 -5.20 -20.16 -10.91
CA GLN A 226 -5.32 -18.75 -10.52
C GLN A 226 -6.74 -18.19 -10.75
N VAL A 227 -7.51 -18.74 -11.70
CA VAL A 227 -8.88 -18.30 -12.02
C VAL A 227 -9.95 -18.97 -11.15
N ASP A 228 -9.80 -20.27 -10.84
CA ASP A 228 -10.80 -21.08 -10.12
C ASP A 228 -11.03 -20.68 -8.63
N GLU A 229 -10.24 -19.76 -8.09
CA GLU A 229 -10.34 -19.31 -6.69
C GLU A 229 -11.45 -18.29 -6.40
N GLN A 230 -12.20 -17.86 -7.41
CA GLN A 230 -13.05 -16.66 -7.35
C GLN A 230 -14.45 -16.88 -6.75
N ASN A 231 -14.97 -18.11 -6.68
CA ASN A 231 -16.35 -18.40 -6.25
C ASN A 231 -16.43 -19.37 -5.05
N LYS A 232 -16.00 -18.95 -3.85
CA LYS A 232 -16.19 -19.77 -2.63
C LYS A 232 -16.63 -18.94 -1.41
N GLU A 233 -17.15 -19.64 -0.40
CA GLU A 233 -17.87 -19.06 0.75
C GLU A 233 -16.98 -18.66 1.94
N PHE A 234 -15.65 -18.77 1.84
CA PHE A 234 -14.76 -18.46 2.95
C PHE A 234 -14.50 -16.96 3.06
N ASN A 235 -14.57 -16.42 4.27
CA ASN A 235 -14.24 -15.02 4.53
C ASN A 235 -12.72 -14.83 4.57
N ASN A 236 -12.15 -14.41 3.45
CA ASN A 236 -10.71 -14.14 3.34
C ASN A 236 -10.35 -12.80 3.99
N ARG A 237 -10.26 -12.80 5.33
CA ARG A 237 -9.99 -11.62 6.15
C ARG A 237 -8.72 -10.87 5.70
N PHE A 238 -7.72 -11.59 5.16
CA PHE A 238 -6.48 -11.01 4.64
C PHE A 238 -6.69 -10.04 3.46
N LYS A 239 -7.81 -10.13 2.72
CA LYS A 239 -8.12 -9.22 1.59
C LYS A 239 -8.49 -7.80 2.04
N ARG A 240 -8.73 -7.60 3.34
CA ARG A 240 -8.92 -6.28 3.96
C ARG A 240 -8.37 -6.30 5.38
N ASN A 241 -7.05 -6.38 5.51
CA ASN A 241 -6.38 -6.41 6.81
C ASN A 241 -6.67 -5.16 7.65
N PRO A 242 -6.62 -5.26 9.01
CA PRO A 242 -6.51 -4.11 9.88
C PRO A 242 -5.45 -3.11 9.40
N ARG A 243 -5.82 -1.83 9.39
CA ARG A 243 -4.87 -0.75 9.10
C ARG A 243 -3.91 -0.57 10.28
N THR A 244 -2.67 -0.22 10.00
CA THR A 244 -1.73 0.21 11.04
C THR A 244 -2.11 1.60 11.55
N GLY A 245 -1.56 1.99 12.70
CA GLY A 245 -1.84 3.26 13.35
C GLY A 245 -2.82 3.16 14.52
N ALA A 246 -3.36 4.30 14.92
CA ALA A 246 -4.17 4.44 16.13
C ALA A 246 -5.64 4.07 15.90
N TYR A 247 -6.21 3.38 16.89
CA TYR A 247 -7.61 3.00 16.96
C TYR A 247 -8.30 3.71 18.11
N SER A 248 -9.47 4.26 17.83
CA SER A 248 -10.41 4.77 18.84
C SER A 248 -11.53 3.76 19.04
N PHE A 249 -12.24 3.89 20.18
CA PHE A 249 -13.36 3.01 20.55
C PHE A 249 -14.53 3.85 21.01
N LEU A 250 -15.71 3.56 20.46
CA LEU A 250 -16.96 4.27 20.70
C LEU A 250 -17.99 3.31 21.30
N LEU A 251 -18.42 3.61 22.52
CA LEU A 251 -19.57 2.95 23.13
C LEU A 251 -20.85 3.74 22.82
N VAL A 252 -21.87 3.03 22.38
CA VAL A 252 -23.22 3.58 22.13
C VAL A 252 -24.20 2.85 23.04
N VAL A 253 -24.95 3.59 23.84
CA VAL A 253 -26.02 3.08 24.70
C VAL A 253 -27.35 3.71 24.28
N VAL A 254 -28.39 2.89 24.16
CA VAL A 254 -29.69 3.31 23.64
C VAL A 254 -30.83 2.72 24.46
N ASN A 255 -31.94 3.45 24.57
CA ASN A 255 -33.19 2.86 25.07
C ASN A 255 -33.97 2.16 23.95
N GLN A 256 -35.00 1.39 24.31
CA GLN A 256 -35.79 0.62 23.34
C GLN A 256 -36.40 1.49 22.23
N LYS A 257 -36.87 2.70 22.56
CA LYS A 257 -37.48 3.62 21.57
C LYS A 257 -36.47 4.12 20.55
N ALA A 258 -35.25 4.40 20.98
CA ALA A 258 -34.16 4.79 20.11
C ALA A 258 -33.68 3.60 19.26
N LEU A 259 -33.50 2.42 19.87
CA LEU A 259 -33.08 1.20 19.18
C LEU A 259 -33.97 0.90 17.97
N ASN A 260 -35.29 1.03 18.12
CA ASN A 260 -36.26 0.78 17.05
C ASN A 260 -36.21 1.81 15.90
N LYS A 261 -35.53 2.95 16.09
CA LYS A 261 -35.36 4.01 15.09
C LYS A 261 -34.00 3.99 14.41
N ILE A 262 -33.04 3.21 14.94
CA ILE A 262 -31.71 3.10 14.35
C ILE A 262 -31.82 2.21 13.10
N PRO A 263 -31.29 2.66 11.94
CA PRO A 263 -31.31 1.87 10.71
C PRO A 263 -30.62 0.51 10.86
N LYS A 264 -31.06 -0.47 10.07
CA LYS A 264 -30.60 -1.86 10.19
C LYS A 264 -29.10 -1.98 9.94
N GLU A 265 -28.60 -1.25 8.95
CA GLU A 265 -27.18 -1.15 8.54
C GLU A 265 -26.28 -0.48 9.59
N VAL A 266 -26.85 0.30 10.52
CA VAL A 266 -26.10 0.86 11.66
C VAL A 266 -26.08 -0.14 12.83
N LYS A 267 -27.19 -0.87 13.05
CA LYS A 267 -27.27 -1.93 14.08
C LYS A 267 -26.40 -3.12 13.72
N ASN A 268 -26.41 -3.54 12.46
CA ASN A 268 -25.61 -4.63 11.90
C ASN A 268 -24.69 -4.08 10.82
N ILE A 269 -23.40 -3.98 11.14
CA ILE A 269 -22.37 -3.36 10.30
C ILE A 269 -22.00 -4.20 9.06
N ALA A 270 -22.50 -5.43 8.96
CA ALA A 270 -22.32 -6.28 7.78
C ALA A 270 -23.33 -6.01 6.67
N ILE A 271 -24.33 -5.17 6.92
CA ILE A 271 -25.36 -4.81 5.95
C ILE A 271 -24.98 -3.46 5.31
N ASN A 272 -25.03 -3.41 3.98
CA ASN A 272 -24.97 -2.17 3.23
C ASN A 272 -26.39 -1.64 2.92
N ASP A 273 -26.53 -0.32 2.86
CA ASP A 273 -27.64 0.30 2.14
C ASP A 273 -27.31 0.17 0.66
N SER A 274 -28.15 -0.51 -0.13
CA SER A 274 -27.90 -0.76 -1.56
C SER A 274 -27.74 0.54 -2.38
N ILE A 275 -28.15 1.69 -1.83
CA ILE A 275 -28.06 3.00 -2.46
C ILE A 275 -26.82 3.77 -2.00
N ASN A 276 -26.54 3.81 -0.70
CA ASN A 276 -25.48 4.65 -0.12
C ASN A 276 -24.23 3.85 0.33
N GLY A 277 -24.22 2.54 0.12
CA GLY A 277 -23.15 1.64 0.58
C GLY A 277 -23.19 1.41 2.09
N PHE A 278 -22.02 1.16 2.69
CA PHE A 278 -21.91 0.96 4.13
C PHE A 278 -22.04 2.28 4.89
N THR A 279 -22.80 2.29 5.99
CA THR A 279 -22.91 3.47 6.86
C THR A 279 -21.83 3.44 7.94
N ASN A 280 -20.97 4.46 7.97
CA ASN A 280 -19.99 4.58 9.05
C ASN A 280 -20.70 4.92 10.39
N PRO A 281 -20.62 4.05 11.43
CA PRO A 281 -21.29 4.28 12.70
C PRO A 281 -20.77 5.53 13.43
N TYR A 282 -19.49 5.89 13.27
CA TYR A 282 -18.95 7.12 13.84
C TYR A 282 -19.63 8.33 13.22
N THR A 283 -19.77 8.36 11.91
CA THR A 283 -20.50 9.43 11.22
C THR A 283 -21.94 9.48 11.70
N TYR A 284 -22.65 8.35 11.73
CA TYR A 284 -24.06 8.33 12.14
C TYR A 284 -24.28 8.86 13.56
N PHE A 285 -23.48 8.42 14.53
CA PHE A 285 -23.68 8.75 15.94
C PHE A 285 -23.04 10.06 16.39
N ILE A 286 -21.94 10.50 15.77
CA ILE A 286 -21.20 11.70 16.19
C ILE A 286 -21.62 12.95 15.41
N ASN A 287 -21.84 12.80 14.09
CA ASN A 287 -22.13 13.91 13.18
C ASN A 287 -23.52 13.81 12.51
N GLY A 288 -24.11 12.63 12.47
CA GLY A 288 -25.32 12.32 11.72
C GLY A 288 -26.60 12.30 12.56
N LYS A 289 -27.62 11.61 12.03
CA LYS A 289 -28.97 11.53 12.61
C LYS A 289 -28.99 10.92 14.02
N GLY A 290 -28.06 10.00 14.32
CA GLY A 290 -27.96 9.33 15.62
C GLY A 290 -27.61 10.28 16.77
N LYS A 291 -26.80 11.32 16.51
CA LYS A 291 -26.40 12.32 17.51
C LYS A 291 -27.61 12.96 18.20
N ASN A 292 -28.59 13.35 17.39
CA ASN A 292 -29.77 14.09 17.82
C ASN A 292 -30.94 13.17 18.22
N LEU A 293 -30.79 11.85 18.09
CA LEU A 293 -31.86 10.90 18.40
C LEU A 293 -32.06 10.79 19.92
N LYS A 294 -33.22 11.20 20.43
CA LYS A 294 -33.57 11.06 21.86
C LYS A 294 -33.45 9.58 22.30
N GLY A 295 -32.84 9.35 23.46
CA GLY A 295 -32.59 8.00 23.97
C GLY A 295 -31.30 7.35 23.46
N VAL A 296 -30.41 8.10 22.80
CA VAL A 296 -29.05 7.67 22.42
C VAL A 296 -28.01 8.41 23.23
N SER A 297 -27.06 7.66 23.80
CA SER A 297 -25.89 8.14 24.52
C SER A 297 -24.64 7.56 23.90
N THR A 298 -23.58 8.36 23.80
CA THR A 298 -22.29 7.92 23.24
C THR A 298 -21.14 8.37 24.11
N MET A 299 -20.07 7.57 24.14
CA MET A 299 -18.84 7.90 24.85
C MET A 299 -17.65 7.26 24.14
N PHE A 300 -16.58 8.03 23.96
CA PHE A 300 -15.29 7.49 23.54
C PHE A 300 -14.51 6.98 24.75
N ALA A 301 -13.83 5.85 24.59
CA ALA A 301 -12.79 5.48 25.54
C ALA A 301 -11.68 6.54 25.48
N LYS A 302 -11.09 6.88 26.63
CA LYS A 302 -9.85 7.68 26.65
C LYS A 302 -8.69 6.87 26.10
N GLN A 303 -8.72 5.56 26.35
CA GLN A 303 -7.69 4.64 25.91
C GLN A 303 -7.76 4.39 24.41
N THR A 304 -6.58 4.24 23.80
CA THR A 304 -6.40 3.96 22.38
C THR A 304 -5.40 2.84 22.20
N VAL A 305 -5.50 2.13 21.09
CA VAL A 305 -4.53 1.11 20.69
C VAL A 305 -3.85 1.58 19.41
N LYS A 306 -2.52 1.58 19.37
CA LYS A 306 -1.73 1.87 18.17
C LYS A 306 -1.05 0.59 17.69
N LEU A 307 -1.41 0.14 16.48
CA LEU A 307 -0.88 -1.10 15.91
C LEU A 307 0.20 -0.81 14.86
N LYS A 308 1.25 -1.62 14.82
CA LYS A 308 2.24 -1.64 13.75
C LYS A 308 2.53 -3.07 13.31
N ALA A 309 2.82 -3.29 12.04
CA ALA A 309 3.22 -4.59 11.51
C ALA A 309 4.73 -4.61 11.26
N VAL A 310 5.38 -5.72 11.58
CA VAL A 310 6.81 -5.95 11.32
C VAL A 310 6.93 -7.23 10.49
N LEU A 311 7.44 -7.11 9.27
CA LEU A 311 7.68 -8.21 8.36
C LEU A 311 9.19 -8.44 8.28
N ASN A 312 9.64 -9.62 8.70
CA ASN A 312 11.04 -10.02 8.72
C ASN A 312 11.26 -11.37 8.02
N ALA A 313 12.51 -11.84 7.97
CA ALA A 313 12.91 -13.04 7.27
C ALA A 313 13.05 -14.29 8.16
N GLU A 314 12.65 -14.23 9.44
CA GLU A 314 12.90 -15.30 10.42
C GLU A 314 12.23 -16.63 10.01
N LYS A 315 11.03 -16.50 9.42
CA LYS A 315 10.23 -17.60 8.87
C LYS A 315 10.56 -17.92 7.41
N GLY A 316 11.64 -17.36 6.86
CA GLY A 316 12.09 -17.64 5.51
C GLY A 316 11.33 -16.90 4.41
N VAL A 317 11.46 -17.42 3.19
CA VAL A 317 10.87 -16.88 1.96
C VAL A 317 10.12 -17.97 1.22
N TYR A 318 8.84 -17.74 0.94
CA TYR A 318 8.02 -18.65 0.16
C TYR A 318 8.37 -18.55 -1.34
N VAL A 319 8.33 -19.68 -2.04
CA VAL A 319 8.41 -19.75 -3.49
C VAL A 319 7.05 -20.16 -4.02
N ASP A 320 6.38 -19.22 -4.67
CA ASP A 320 5.08 -19.46 -5.28
C ASP A 320 5.26 -20.10 -6.67
N ILE A 321 4.97 -21.40 -6.75
CA ILE A 321 5.07 -22.22 -7.97
C ILE A 321 4.26 -21.61 -9.12
N LEU A 322 3.07 -21.06 -8.82
CA LEU A 322 2.18 -20.48 -9.83
C LEU A 322 2.76 -19.21 -10.48
N SER A 323 3.73 -18.57 -9.81
CA SER A 323 4.43 -17.39 -10.32
C SER A 323 5.73 -17.69 -11.05
N TYR A 324 6.20 -18.95 -11.00
CA TYR A 324 7.42 -19.38 -11.68
C TYR A 324 7.13 -19.75 -13.15
N PRO A 325 7.86 -19.20 -14.13
CA PRO A 325 7.46 -19.27 -15.54
C PRO A 325 7.87 -20.55 -16.29
N ASN A 326 8.51 -21.51 -15.61
CA ASN A 326 9.05 -22.74 -16.20
C ASN A 326 8.50 -23.98 -15.47
N ASN A 327 8.33 -25.10 -16.18
CA ASN A 327 7.84 -26.37 -15.61
C ASN A 327 8.96 -27.19 -14.92
N ASP A 328 10.24 -26.90 -15.20
CA ASP A 328 11.37 -27.52 -14.49
C ASP A 328 11.58 -26.86 -13.13
N PHE A 329 10.53 -26.90 -12.30
CA PHE A 329 10.52 -26.29 -10.98
C PHE A 329 11.39 -27.11 -10.03
N LYS A 330 12.49 -26.50 -9.57
CA LYS A 330 13.38 -27.09 -8.56
C LYS A 330 13.93 -26.02 -7.63
N ILE A 331 13.83 -26.27 -6.33
CA ILE A 331 14.37 -25.37 -5.31
C ILE A 331 15.88 -25.60 -5.15
N TYR A 332 16.67 -24.53 -5.18
CA TYR A 332 18.12 -24.57 -5.01
C TYR A 332 18.46 -25.13 -3.63
N PRO A 333 19.42 -26.06 -3.51
CA PRO A 333 19.84 -26.57 -2.20
C PRO A 333 20.16 -25.40 -1.26
N ASN A 334 19.39 -25.29 -0.19
CA ASN A 334 19.48 -24.20 0.78
C ASN A 334 19.22 -24.71 2.20
N ASN A 335 19.22 -23.81 3.18
CA ASN A 335 19.04 -24.11 4.60
C ASN A 335 17.59 -24.48 5.02
N GLY A 336 16.70 -24.77 4.06
CA GLY A 336 15.28 -25.06 4.29
C GLY A 336 14.41 -23.82 4.51
N LYS A 337 14.99 -22.61 4.52
CA LYS A 337 14.23 -21.36 4.74
C LYS A 337 13.71 -20.74 3.46
N VAL A 338 14.06 -21.25 2.27
CA VAL A 338 13.49 -20.77 1.00
C VAL A 338 12.89 -21.95 0.25
N GLY A 339 11.59 -21.93 0.00
CA GLY A 339 10.90 -23.06 -0.63
C GLY A 339 9.40 -22.92 -0.71
N SER A 340 8.74 -23.99 -1.18
CA SER A 340 7.30 -24.08 -1.42
C SER A 340 6.58 -25.01 -0.43
N SER A 341 7.22 -25.36 0.70
CA SER A 341 6.64 -26.23 1.73
C SER A 341 5.44 -25.60 2.43
N GLU A 342 4.64 -26.40 3.12
CA GLU A 342 3.55 -25.93 3.98
C GLU A 342 4.05 -24.93 5.04
N GLU A 343 5.21 -25.18 5.65
CA GLU A 343 5.81 -24.26 6.63
C GLU A 343 6.13 -22.90 5.98
N ASN A 344 6.74 -22.90 4.80
CA ASN A 344 7.01 -21.66 4.07
C ASN A 344 5.71 -20.95 3.68
N TYR A 345 4.70 -21.71 3.23
CA TYR A 345 3.41 -21.15 2.83
C TYR A 345 2.68 -20.49 4.00
N THR A 346 2.64 -21.12 5.16
CA THR A 346 1.86 -20.63 6.31
C THR A 346 2.57 -19.52 7.08
N SER A 347 3.91 -19.53 7.12
CA SER A 347 4.68 -18.68 8.04
C SER A 347 5.57 -17.63 7.38
N SER A 348 6.07 -17.83 6.16
CA SER A 348 6.96 -16.85 5.51
C SER A 348 6.17 -15.59 5.12
N LEU A 349 6.64 -14.41 5.57
CA LEU A 349 6.01 -13.12 5.28
C LEU A 349 6.45 -12.52 3.94
N PHE A 350 7.50 -13.07 3.35
CA PHE A 350 8.00 -12.72 2.02
C PHE A 350 7.85 -13.91 1.07
N GLN A 351 7.76 -13.61 -0.23
CA GLN A 351 7.99 -14.57 -1.30
C GLN A 351 9.00 -14.04 -2.31
N GLN A 352 9.66 -14.96 -3.02
CA GLN A 352 10.49 -14.60 -4.16
C GLN A 352 9.64 -13.90 -5.24
N PHE A 353 10.15 -12.80 -5.77
CA PHE A 353 9.53 -12.06 -6.86
C PHE A 353 10.20 -12.41 -8.18
N PHE A 354 9.41 -12.96 -9.11
CA PHE A 354 9.84 -13.25 -10.47
C PHE A 354 9.39 -12.12 -11.40
N HIS A 355 10.34 -11.41 -11.99
CA HIS A 355 10.07 -10.31 -12.89
C HIS A 355 9.41 -10.80 -14.18
N ASN A 356 8.47 -10.03 -14.69
CA ASN A 356 8.01 -10.21 -16.06
C ASN A 356 9.05 -9.61 -17.00
N VAL A 357 9.69 -10.44 -17.83
CA VAL A 357 10.70 -9.99 -18.80
C VAL A 357 10.05 -9.89 -20.18
N PRO A 358 9.67 -8.68 -20.65
CA PRO A 358 9.08 -8.51 -21.98
C PRO A 358 10.12 -8.82 -23.07
N LYS A 359 9.75 -9.69 -24.02
CA LYS A 359 10.62 -10.04 -25.17
C LYS A 359 10.61 -8.99 -26.29
N THR A 360 9.84 -7.91 -26.15
CA THR A 360 9.74 -6.82 -27.14
C THR A 360 10.95 -5.89 -27.14
N TYR A 361 11.73 -5.87 -26.07
CA TYR A 361 12.95 -5.07 -25.92
C TYR A 361 14.13 -5.98 -25.60
N ALA A 362 15.31 -5.71 -26.13
CA ALA A 362 16.52 -6.48 -25.87
C ALA A 362 17.69 -5.55 -25.55
N LEU A 363 18.53 -5.97 -24.61
CA LEU A 363 19.81 -5.35 -24.32
C LEU A 363 20.82 -5.77 -25.39
N LYS A 364 21.54 -4.80 -25.92
CA LYS A 364 22.62 -4.98 -26.90
C LYS A 364 23.95 -4.84 -26.17
N ASN A 365 24.30 -5.85 -25.40
CA ASN A 365 25.41 -5.82 -24.44
C ASN A 365 26.76 -5.89 -25.14
N VAL A 366 27.74 -5.16 -24.62
CA VAL A 366 29.15 -5.39 -24.98
C VAL A 366 29.58 -6.80 -24.54
N PRO A 367 30.34 -7.56 -25.36
CA PRO A 367 30.78 -8.92 -25.05
C PRO A 367 31.97 -8.87 -24.07
N LEU A 368 31.78 -8.28 -22.91
CA LEU A 368 32.80 -8.10 -21.88
C LEU A 368 32.25 -8.52 -20.52
N VAL A 369 32.97 -9.41 -19.84
CA VAL A 369 32.77 -9.72 -18.42
C VAL A 369 33.83 -8.99 -17.63
N LYS A 370 33.44 -8.04 -16.78
CA LYS A 370 34.36 -7.28 -15.93
C LYS A 370 33.65 -6.91 -14.63
N ASP A 371 34.41 -6.80 -13.55
CA ASP A 371 33.86 -6.25 -12.32
C ASP A 371 33.67 -4.75 -12.51
N ILE A 372 32.42 -4.31 -12.44
CA ILE A 372 32.03 -2.92 -12.64
C ILE A 372 32.09 -2.12 -11.33
N LEU A 373 31.96 -2.80 -10.19
CA LEU A 373 31.98 -2.20 -8.87
C LEU A 373 33.41 -2.11 -8.30
N ASP A 374 34.34 -2.86 -8.89
CA ASP A 374 35.78 -2.68 -8.67
C ASP A 374 36.29 -1.36 -9.28
N ASP A 375 37.35 -0.83 -8.69
CA ASP A 375 38.01 0.42 -9.09
C ASP A 375 38.77 0.30 -10.41
N SER A 376 38.96 -0.93 -10.93
CA SER A 376 39.65 -1.18 -12.20
C SER A 376 38.81 -0.86 -13.45
N TYR A 377 37.51 -0.61 -13.34
CA TYR A 377 36.66 -0.15 -14.44
C TYR A 377 36.35 1.34 -14.33
N THR A 378 36.78 2.13 -15.32
CA THR A 378 36.70 3.60 -15.27
C THR A 378 35.72 4.17 -16.29
N SER A 379 35.40 5.47 -16.18
CA SER A 379 34.64 6.18 -17.20
C SER A 379 35.32 6.16 -18.57
N ASP A 380 36.66 6.14 -18.60
CA ASP A 380 37.43 6.00 -19.85
C ASP A 380 37.27 4.61 -20.48
N ASP A 381 37.24 3.55 -19.66
CA ASP A 381 36.94 2.20 -20.14
C ASP A 381 35.55 2.12 -20.76
N TYR A 382 34.55 2.75 -20.13
CA TYR A 382 33.19 2.84 -20.68
C TYR A 382 33.18 3.57 -22.02
N LEU A 383 33.82 4.74 -22.14
CA LEU A 383 33.89 5.49 -23.39
C LEU A 383 34.65 4.74 -24.48
N LYS A 384 35.74 4.04 -24.12
CA LYS A 384 36.50 3.18 -25.03
C LYS A 384 35.66 2.01 -25.53
N ASN A 385 34.90 1.36 -24.65
CA ASN A 385 33.99 0.29 -25.03
C ASN A 385 32.86 0.80 -25.93
N LYS A 386 32.26 1.94 -25.59
CA LYS A 386 31.23 2.58 -26.42
C LYS A 386 31.72 2.86 -27.84
N LYS A 387 32.97 3.32 -27.98
CA LYS A 387 33.60 3.52 -29.29
C LYS A 387 33.93 2.20 -29.99
N LYS A 388 34.51 1.23 -29.27
CA LYS A 388 34.92 -0.08 -29.82
C LYS A 388 33.74 -0.90 -30.31
N TYR A 389 32.62 -0.86 -29.60
CA TYR A 389 31.42 -1.64 -29.87
C TYR A 389 30.25 -0.77 -30.38
N SER A 390 30.57 0.33 -31.08
CA SER A 390 29.55 1.21 -31.64
C SER A 390 28.64 0.49 -32.64
N ASP A 391 29.20 -0.47 -33.38
CA ASP A 391 28.44 -1.35 -34.27
C ASP A 391 27.74 -2.46 -33.47
N THR A 392 26.43 -2.56 -33.66
CA THR A 392 25.56 -3.55 -33.02
C THR A 392 25.91 -4.99 -33.39
N ILE A 393 26.56 -5.24 -34.53
CA ILE A 393 26.96 -6.59 -34.94
C ILE A 393 27.99 -7.22 -33.99
N ASN A 394 28.75 -6.38 -33.28
CA ASN A 394 29.79 -6.81 -32.34
C ASN A 394 29.26 -6.93 -30.89
N ARG A 395 27.93 -6.95 -30.70
CA ARG A 395 27.26 -6.95 -29.39
C ARG A 395 26.42 -8.21 -29.20
N ILE A 396 26.29 -8.64 -27.95
CA ILE A 396 25.43 -9.75 -27.55
C ILE A 396 24.02 -9.21 -27.35
N ILE A 397 23.09 -9.65 -28.18
CA ILE A 397 21.67 -9.28 -28.07
C ILE A 397 21.00 -10.31 -27.15
N ASP A 398 20.53 -9.85 -26.00
CA ASP A 398 19.86 -10.71 -25.03
C ASP A 398 18.89 -9.92 -24.13
N HIS A 399 18.12 -10.60 -23.30
CA HIS A 399 17.21 -10.02 -22.33
C HIS A 399 17.76 -10.17 -20.90
N PRO A 400 17.31 -9.34 -19.95
CA PRO A 400 17.48 -9.66 -18.53
C PRO A 400 16.87 -11.03 -18.21
N TYR A 401 17.53 -11.78 -17.33
CA TYR A 401 17.06 -13.08 -16.86
C TYR A 401 16.41 -12.95 -15.49
N ILE A 402 15.60 -13.93 -15.14
CA ILE A 402 15.26 -14.24 -13.76
C ILE A 402 15.97 -15.54 -13.37
N SER A 403 15.96 -15.89 -12.07
CA SER A 403 16.57 -17.14 -11.63
C SER A 403 15.98 -18.35 -12.32
N ASP A 404 16.87 -19.13 -12.92
CA ASP A 404 16.60 -20.45 -13.45
C ASP A 404 16.34 -21.47 -12.32
N TYR A 405 16.70 -21.16 -11.08
CA TYR A 405 16.58 -22.06 -9.93
C TYR A 405 16.14 -21.26 -8.69
N PRO A 406 14.85 -21.26 -8.29
CA PRO A 406 14.37 -20.55 -7.11
C PRO A 406 15.22 -20.84 -5.86
N GLY A 407 15.43 -19.85 -5.00
CA GLY A 407 16.33 -19.97 -3.83
C GLY A 407 17.85 -19.83 -4.12
N LYS A 408 18.26 -19.77 -5.40
CA LYS A 408 19.66 -19.49 -5.76
C LYS A 408 20.04 -18.03 -5.51
N THR A 409 19.18 -17.12 -5.96
CA THR A 409 19.38 -15.65 -5.91
C THR A 409 18.70 -14.98 -4.73
N VAL A 410 17.79 -15.67 -4.08
CA VAL A 410 17.12 -15.23 -2.85
C VAL A 410 17.44 -16.21 -1.74
N ARG A 411 18.05 -15.74 -0.65
CA ARG A 411 18.41 -16.57 0.50
C ARG A 411 17.94 -15.94 1.79
N ALA A 412 17.49 -16.74 2.74
CA ALA A 412 17.29 -16.28 4.12
C ALA A 412 18.56 -16.61 4.92
N ASP A 413 19.41 -15.61 5.11
CA ASP A 413 20.76 -15.76 5.68
C ASP A 413 20.81 -15.35 7.16
N ASP A 414 21.90 -15.71 7.83
CA ASP A 414 22.12 -15.43 9.26
C ASP A 414 20.91 -15.87 10.12
N ASN A 415 20.46 -17.10 9.91
CA ASN A 415 19.27 -17.69 10.57
C ASN A 415 17.98 -16.87 10.38
N GLY A 416 17.83 -16.19 9.25
CA GLY A 416 16.63 -15.40 8.93
C GLY A 416 16.68 -13.97 9.45
N ARG A 417 17.87 -13.45 9.77
CA ARG A 417 18.06 -12.04 10.14
C ARG A 417 17.86 -11.10 8.96
N TYR A 418 18.14 -11.55 7.74
CA TYR A 418 17.90 -10.81 6.52
C TYR A 418 17.72 -11.73 5.31
N ILE A 419 17.13 -11.19 4.26
CA ILE A 419 17.06 -11.81 2.93
C ILE A 419 18.19 -11.26 2.08
N SER A 420 19.03 -12.13 1.51
CA SER A 420 19.99 -11.75 0.47
C SER A 420 19.32 -11.74 -0.90
N LEU A 421 19.56 -10.67 -1.66
CA LEU A 421 19.17 -10.51 -3.06
C LEU A 421 20.43 -10.46 -3.90
N ILE A 422 20.66 -11.52 -4.69
CA ILE A 422 21.92 -11.72 -5.43
C ILE A 422 21.66 -11.64 -6.92
N ASN A 423 22.23 -10.63 -7.59
CA ASN A 423 22.39 -10.64 -9.04
C ASN A 423 23.67 -11.44 -9.36
N PRO A 424 23.60 -12.68 -9.90
CA PRO A 424 24.78 -13.53 -9.95
C PRO A 424 25.79 -13.06 -11.00
N GLY A 425 27.07 -13.17 -10.65
CA GLY A 425 28.21 -12.88 -11.52
C GLY A 425 28.35 -13.86 -12.67
N ASN A 426 29.41 -13.66 -13.45
CA ASN A 426 29.64 -14.39 -14.70
C ASN A 426 31.01 -15.09 -14.78
N LYS A 427 31.75 -15.18 -13.66
CA LYS A 427 33.02 -15.92 -13.57
C LYS A 427 32.94 -17.33 -14.13
N ASP A 428 31.88 -18.07 -13.80
CA ASP A 428 31.72 -19.48 -14.21
C ASP A 428 30.95 -19.65 -15.53
N ARG A 429 30.55 -18.55 -16.18
CA ARG A 429 29.77 -18.55 -17.43
C ARG A 429 30.28 -17.52 -18.44
N MET A 430 31.60 -17.33 -18.54
CA MET A 430 32.20 -16.32 -19.42
C MET A 430 31.89 -16.51 -20.91
N SER A 431 31.65 -17.75 -21.36
CA SER A 431 31.26 -18.05 -22.74
C SER A 431 29.79 -17.75 -23.05
N ASN A 432 28.95 -17.60 -22.02
CA ASN A 432 27.53 -17.29 -22.14
C ASN A 432 27.06 -16.42 -20.96
N PRO A 433 27.56 -15.19 -20.85
CA PRO A 433 27.29 -14.33 -19.70
C PRO A 433 25.85 -13.82 -19.73
N ARG A 434 25.28 -13.59 -18.54
CA ARG A 434 23.89 -13.15 -18.35
C ARG A 434 23.81 -12.00 -17.35
N LYS A 435 22.78 -11.18 -17.52
CA LYS A 435 22.34 -10.16 -16.57
C LYS A 435 21.02 -10.63 -15.96
N GLU A 436 20.99 -10.93 -14.68
CA GLU A 436 19.86 -11.56 -14.00
C GLU A 436 19.32 -10.65 -12.89
N SER A 437 18.03 -10.33 -12.95
CA SER A 437 17.30 -9.50 -11.98
C SER A 437 16.75 -10.35 -10.84
N VAL A 438 16.68 -9.78 -9.63
CA VAL A 438 16.26 -10.48 -8.40
C VAL A 438 15.38 -9.60 -7.53
N GLY A 439 14.46 -10.20 -6.80
CA GLY A 439 13.65 -9.48 -5.82
C GLY A 439 12.81 -10.36 -4.92
N VAL A 440 12.19 -9.72 -3.94
CA VAL A 440 11.19 -10.29 -3.05
C VAL A 440 9.99 -9.37 -2.93
N LYS A 441 8.84 -9.94 -2.64
CA LYS A 441 7.63 -9.20 -2.27
C LYS A 441 7.07 -9.70 -0.96
N THR A 442 6.45 -8.82 -0.18
CA THR A 442 5.67 -9.21 0.99
C THR A 442 4.45 -10.02 0.55
N ARG A 443 3.91 -10.84 1.45
CA ARG A 443 2.70 -11.63 1.21
C ARG A 443 1.48 -11.09 1.95
N VAL A 444 1.70 -10.19 2.90
CA VAL A 444 0.65 -9.49 3.63
C VAL A 444 0.56 -8.07 3.10
N GLY A 445 -0.63 -7.70 2.61
CA GLY A 445 -0.91 -6.38 2.07
C GLY A 445 -1.67 -5.50 3.04
N PHE A 446 -1.53 -4.19 2.85
CA PHE A 446 -2.20 -3.16 3.63
C PHE A 446 -2.84 -2.11 2.71
N THR A 447 -3.86 -1.43 3.21
CA THR A 447 -4.43 -0.23 2.57
C THR A 447 -4.06 0.99 3.41
N TYR A 448 -3.22 1.87 2.84
CA TYR A 448 -2.52 2.95 3.53
C TYR A 448 -1.51 2.47 4.56
N GLY A 449 -0.66 3.39 5.03
CA GLY A 449 0.39 3.09 6.00
C GLY A 449 1.67 3.85 5.71
N LYS A 450 2.58 3.88 6.69
CA LYS A 450 4.00 4.20 6.45
C LYS A 450 4.77 2.90 6.25
N PHE A 451 5.06 2.59 4.99
CA PHE A 451 5.85 1.42 4.62
C PHE A 451 7.32 1.78 4.66
N ARG A 452 8.06 1.17 5.57
CA ARG A 452 9.46 1.48 5.83
C ARG A 452 10.33 0.24 5.69
N GLY A 453 11.17 0.20 4.66
CA GLY A 453 12.15 -0.85 4.46
C GLY A 453 13.49 -0.50 5.10
N LYS A 454 14.06 -1.41 5.90
CA LYS A 454 15.46 -1.38 6.32
C LYS A 454 16.27 -2.25 5.36
N ILE A 455 17.00 -1.61 4.44
CA ILE A 455 17.56 -2.28 3.26
C ILE A 455 19.01 -1.87 3.06
N LYS A 456 19.87 -2.83 2.75
CA LYS A 456 21.19 -2.60 2.16
C LYS A 456 21.09 -2.84 0.67
N PHE A 457 20.85 -1.80 -0.09
CA PHE A 457 20.98 -1.91 -1.54
C PHE A 457 22.45 -2.01 -1.94
N PRO A 458 22.78 -2.74 -3.03
CA PRO A 458 24.15 -2.80 -3.53
C PRO A 458 24.62 -1.42 -3.99
N ALA A 459 25.94 -1.24 -4.05
CA ALA A 459 26.56 -0.03 -4.57
C ALA A 459 26.03 0.31 -5.98
N GLN A 460 25.64 1.56 -6.16
CA GLN A 460 25.14 2.07 -7.45
C GLN A 460 26.28 2.52 -8.35
N LEU A 461 27.28 3.20 -7.79
CA LEU A 461 28.42 3.72 -8.53
C LEU A 461 29.73 3.20 -7.95
N ASN A 462 30.71 2.95 -8.81
CA ASN A 462 32.11 2.72 -8.39
C ASN A 462 32.84 4.04 -8.10
N LYS A 463 34.12 4.00 -7.68
CA LYS A 463 34.89 5.22 -7.35
C LYS A 463 35.12 6.18 -8.52
N SER A 464 35.01 5.68 -9.76
CA SER A 464 35.06 6.48 -10.98
C SER A 464 33.71 7.09 -11.38
N GLY A 465 32.64 6.82 -10.62
CA GLY A 465 31.29 7.30 -10.88
C GLY A 465 30.50 6.48 -11.90
N VAL A 466 31.04 5.34 -12.35
CA VAL A 466 30.38 4.48 -13.35
C VAL A 466 29.26 3.69 -12.68
N TRP A 467 28.09 3.69 -13.31
CA TRP A 467 26.91 2.97 -12.85
C TRP A 467 27.08 1.44 -12.96
N SER A 468 26.62 0.71 -11.95
CA SER A 468 26.61 -0.76 -11.92
C SER A 468 25.66 -1.38 -12.96
N GLY A 469 24.73 -0.58 -13.49
CA GLY A 469 23.68 -1.03 -14.40
C GLY A 469 22.46 -1.60 -13.68
N ILE A 470 22.42 -1.55 -12.36
CA ILE A 470 21.30 -2.01 -11.53
C ILE A 470 20.42 -0.82 -11.15
N THR A 471 19.12 -0.95 -11.37
CA THR A 471 18.10 -0.15 -10.69
C THR A 471 17.74 -0.84 -9.38
N ASN A 472 17.90 -0.14 -8.28
CA ASN A 472 17.42 -0.61 -6.98
C ASN A 472 16.04 -0.01 -6.73
N ALA A 473 15.06 -0.83 -6.34
CA ALA A 473 13.71 -0.34 -6.10
C ALA A 473 13.11 -0.82 -4.77
N PHE A 474 12.37 0.08 -4.13
CA PHE A 474 11.47 -0.18 -3.00
C PHE A 474 10.10 0.38 -3.37
N TRP A 475 9.12 -0.48 -3.60
CA TRP A 475 7.88 -0.07 -4.22
C TRP A 475 6.68 -0.81 -3.67
N LEU A 476 5.49 -0.26 -3.90
CA LEU A 476 4.21 -0.86 -3.56
C LEU A 476 3.49 -1.26 -4.85
N ILE A 477 2.94 -2.46 -4.90
CA ILE A 477 2.15 -2.94 -6.05
C ILE A 477 0.81 -3.50 -5.57
N TYR A 478 -0.25 -3.30 -6.35
CA TYR A 478 -1.55 -3.92 -6.11
C TYR A 478 -1.44 -5.43 -5.84
N GLN A 479 -2.20 -5.92 -4.86
CA GLN A 479 -2.10 -7.33 -4.43
C GLN A 479 -2.76 -8.32 -5.41
N SER A 480 -3.85 -7.94 -6.07
CA SER A 480 -4.64 -8.85 -6.91
C SER A 480 -5.38 -8.13 -8.04
N GLU A 481 -5.56 -8.83 -9.16
CA GLU A 481 -6.40 -8.43 -10.29
C GLU A 481 -7.90 -8.70 -10.07
N GLN A 482 -8.26 -9.38 -8.98
CA GLN A 482 -9.65 -9.70 -8.66
C GLN A 482 -10.47 -8.47 -8.26
N GLU A 483 -11.78 -8.53 -8.46
CA GLU A 483 -12.74 -7.43 -8.20
C GLU A 483 -12.58 -6.77 -6.82
N TRP A 484 -12.29 -7.55 -5.78
CA TRP A 484 -12.14 -7.07 -4.41
C TRP A 484 -11.01 -6.06 -4.23
N ASN A 485 -10.02 -6.06 -5.12
CA ASN A 485 -8.87 -5.17 -5.07
C ASN A 485 -8.92 -4.06 -6.13
N LYS A 486 -10.09 -3.75 -6.67
CA LYS A 486 -10.27 -2.62 -7.59
C LYS A 486 -10.08 -1.28 -6.87
N ARG A 487 -9.49 -0.32 -7.57
CA ARG A 487 -9.43 1.08 -7.14
C ARG A 487 -10.82 1.72 -7.25
N ARG A 488 -10.98 2.88 -6.62
CA ARG A 488 -12.13 3.78 -6.84
C ARG A 488 -12.30 4.08 -8.33
N ILE A 489 -13.53 4.29 -8.77
CA ILE A 489 -13.86 4.66 -10.15
C ILE A 489 -13.19 5.99 -10.52
N CYS A 490 -12.65 6.05 -11.74
CA CYS A 490 -12.20 7.30 -12.35
C CYS A 490 -13.41 7.99 -13.01
N ASN A 491 -14.04 8.91 -12.29
CA ASN A 491 -15.35 9.51 -12.63
C ASN A 491 -15.38 10.43 -13.87
N LYS A 492 -14.24 10.66 -14.53
CA LYS A 492 -14.15 11.45 -15.78
C LYS A 492 -13.89 10.49 -16.96
N ASP A 493 -12.77 10.63 -17.65
CA ASP A 493 -12.49 9.87 -18.88
C ASP A 493 -12.07 8.41 -18.64
N GLY A 494 -11.99 7.96 -17.38
CA GLY A 494 -11.47 6.64 -17.01
C GLY A 494 -9.94 6.60 -16.85
N TYR A 495 -9.44 5.49 -16.30
CA TYR A 495 -8.03 5.12 -16.25
C TYR A 495 -7.55 4.66 -17.62
N VAL A 496 -6.34 5.04 -18.02
CA VAL A 496 -5.67 4.45 -19.19
C VAL A 496 -5.41 2.97 -18.92
N LYS A 497 -5.80 2.11 -19.85
CA LYS A 497 -5.62 0.67 -19.72
C LYS A 497 -4.14 0.31 -19.66
N TYR A 498 -3.79 -0.52 -18.71
CA TYR A 498 -2.44 -1.07 -18.57
C TYR A 498 -2.14 -2.02 -19.74
N SER A 499 -0.88 -2.10 -20.16
CA SER A 499 -0.37 -2.94 -21.28
C SER A 499 -0.85 -2.60 -22.70
N LEU A 500 -1.52 -1.45 -22.90
CA LEU A 500 -1.91 -0.95 -24.22
C LEU A 500 -1.20 0.37 -24.56
N ASP A 501 -1.43 0.88 -25.77
CA ASP A 501 -0.93 2.18 -26.22
C ASP A 501 -1.31 3.27 -25.19
N ASP A 502 -0.32 4.01 -24.72
CA ASP A 502 -0.51 5.15 -23.82
C ASP A 502 -0.38 6.50 -24.56
N GLY A 503 -0.28 6.47 -25.89
CA GLY A 503 -0.27 7.64 -26.76
C GLY A 503 -1.65 8.26 -27.04
N THR A 504 -1.82 8.85 -28.22
CA THR A 504 -3.02 9.63 -28.56
C THR A 504 -4.30 8.79 -28.76
N LYS A 505 -4.17 7.46 -28.84
CA LYS A 505 -5.29 6.50 -29.00
C LYS A 505 -5.49 5.63 -27.76
N ALA A 506 -4.98 6.06 -26.61
CA ALA A 506 -5.00 5.27 -25.40
C ALA A 506 -6.42 4.86 -24.98
N GLU A 507 -6.64 3.55 -24.89
CA GLU A 507 -7.90 3.02 -24.39
C GLU A 507 -8.07 3.30 -22.90
N ARG A 508 -9.30 3.59 -22.49
CA ARG A 508 -9.63 3.89 -21.09
C ARG A 508 -10.69 2.96 -20.51
N THR A 509 -10.69 2.82 -19.20
CA THR A 509 -11.64 2.03 -18.42
C THR A 509 -12.04 2.78 -17.14
N PRO A 510 -13.31 2.75 -16.71
CA PRO A 510 -13.73 3.42 -15.47
C PRO A 510 -13.03 2.88 -14.20
N SER A 511 -12.64 1.60 -14.19
CA SER A 511 -12.02 0.93 -13.05
C SER A 511 -10.72 0.22 -13.44
N SER A 512 -9.79 0.14 -12.50
CA SER A 512 -8.55 -0.63 -12.63
C SER A 512 -8.17 -1.24 -11.27
N ASN A 513 -7.53 -2.40 -11.30
CA ASN A 513 -6.87 -3.00 -10.14
C ASN A 513 -5.44 -2.49 -9.99
N TYR A 514 -4.82 -2.09 -11.09
CA TYR A 514 -3.40 -1.73 -11.12
C TYR A 514 -3.15 -0.44 -10.34
N SER A 515 -2.30 -0.54 -9.33
CA SER A 515 -1.76 0.56 -8.55
C SER A 515 -0.30 0.26 -8.27
N GLU A 516 0.53 1.29 -8.34
CA GLU A 516 1.95 1.20 -8.08
C GLU A 516 2.48 2.54 -7.55
N ILE A 517 3.36 2.48 -6.54
CA ILE A 517 4.00 3.62 -5.90
C ILE A 517 5.48 3.29 -5.65
N ASP A 518 6.39 4.06 -6.22
CA ASP A 518 7.77 3.62 -6.38
C ASP A 518 8.79 4.54 -5.72
N ILE A 519 9.83 3.92 -5.17
CA ILE A 519 11.18 4.50 -5.07
C ILE A 519 12.05 3.70 -6.03
N GLU A 520 12.56 4.33 -7.07
CA GLU A 520 13.54 3.75 -7.98
C GLU A 520 14.84 4.56 -7.95
N ILE A 521 15.96 3.87 -7.79
CA ILE A 521 17.28 4.49 -7.64
C ILE A 521 18.16 4.06 -8.81
N ILE A 522 18.62 5.06 -9.57
CA ILE A 522 19.33 4.87 -10.83
C ILE A 522 20.40 5.96 -11.03
N LYS A 523 21.22 5.79 -12.07
CA LYS A 523 22.13 6.85 -12.56
C LYS A 523 21.55 7.54 -13.79
N THR A 524 20.98 8.73 -13.58
CA THR A 524 20.51 9.65 -14.63
C THR A 524 20.74 11.11 -14.20
N SER A 525 20.21 12.09 -14.94
CA SER A 525 20.14 13.48 -14.53
C SER A 525 18.94 13.75 -13.61
N LYS A 526 19.15 14.53 -12.53
CA LYS A 526 18.08 15.09 -11.70
C LYS A 526 17.10 15.93 -12.53
N TYR A 527 17.62 16.65 -13.52
CA TYR A 527 16.84 17.50 -14.41
C TYR A 527 16.32 16.69 -15.60
N TRP A 528 15.04 16.92 -15.94
CA TRP A 528 14.39 16.32 -17.09
C TRP A 528 15.00 16.80 -18.42
N PRO A 529 14.82 16.07 -19.54
CA PRO A 529 15.35 16.46 -20.85
C PRO A 529 14.97 17.88 -21.29
N GLU A 530 15.78 18.43 -22.20
CA GLU A 530 15.50 19.74 -22.81
C GLU A 530 14.12 19.74 -23.47
N GLY A 531 13.34 20.80 -23.21
CA GLY A 531 11.91 20.89 -23.55
C GLY A 531 10.96 20.62 -22.38
N TYR A 532 11.38 19.84 -21.38
CA TYR A 532 10.65 19.62 -20.13
C TYR A 532 11.18 20.53 -19.01
N GLN A 533 12.50 20.53 -18.78
CA GLN A 533 13.10 21.33 -17.73
C GLN A 533 14.44 21.91 -18.17
N LYS A 534 14.67 23.19 -17.91
CA LYS A 534 15.98 23.81 -18.14
C LYS A 534 16.98 23.30 -17.10
N THR A 535 18.05 22.66 -17.56
CA THR A 535 19.18 22.26 -16.72
C THR A 535 20.01 23.49 -16.31
N PRO A 536 20.36 23.65 -15.02
CA PRO A 536 21.22 24.73 -14.57
C PRO A 536 22.61 24.67 -15.19
N LYS A 537 23.22 25.84 -15.42
CA LYS A 537 24.60 25.93 -15.91
C LYS A 537 25.55 25.32 -14.89
N GLY A 538 26.41 24.39 -15.34
CA GLY A 538 27.41 23.73 -14.50
C GLY A 538 26.91 22.49 -13.76
N TYR A 539 25.66 22.07 -13.95
CA TYR A 539 25.22 20.75 -13.46
C TYR A 539 25.91 19.63 -14.25
N ASP A 540 26.49 18.67 -13.54
CA ASP A 540 27.14 17.50 -14.12
C ASP A 540 26.37 16.21 -13.77
N ALA A 541 25.70 15.63 -14.76
CA ALA A 541 24.98 14.37 -14.58
C ALA A 541 25.91 13.17 -14.36
N PHE A 542 27.20 13.29 -14.67
CA PHE A 542 28.23 12.27 -14.42
C PHE A 542 28.86 12.37 -13.01
N ASN A 543 28.38 13.29 -12.16
CA ASN A 543 28.90 13.44 -10.79
C ASN A 543 28.91 12.08 -10.05
N LYS A 544 30.10 11.64 -9.61
CA LYS A 544 30.32 10.34 -8.96
C LYS A 544 29.73 10.23 -7.55
N ASP A 545 29.41 11.35 -6.94
CA ASP A 545 28.86 11.42 -5.58
C ASP A 545 27.33 11.50 -5.57
N GLU A 546 26.69 11.47 -6.75
CA GLU A 546 25.24 11.64 -6.92
C GLU A 546 24.58 10.48 -7.69
N CYS A 547 23.56 9.90 -7.07
CA CYS A 547 22.55 9.04 -7.71
C CYS A 547 21.21 9.77 -7.75
N ILE A 548 20.28 9.31 -8.57
CA ILE A 548 18.94 9.89 -8.67
C ILE A 548 17.93 8.91 -8.11
N LEU A 549 17.07 9.41 -7.24
CA LEU A 549 15.90 8.75 -6.73
C LEU A 549 14.67 9.29 -7.46
N ALA A 550 13.94 8.41 -8.14
CA ALA A 550 12.65 8.69 -8.73
C ALA A 550 11.53 8.29 -7.76
N CYS A 551 10.58 9.20 -7.54
CA CYS A 551 9.34 8.93 -6.83
C CYS A 551 8.21 8.93 -7.85
N THR A 552 7.56 7.78 -8.03
CA THR A 552 6.55 7.57 -9.07
C THR A 552 5.21 7.15 -8.45
N ASN A 553 4.11 7.72 -8.96
CA ASN A 553 2.74 7.23 -8.68
C ASN A 553 2.08 6.84 -10.01
N TRP A 554 1.59 5.60 -10.10
CA TRP A 554 0.85 5.11 -11.25
C TRP A 554 -0.64 5.45 -11.10
N ASP A 555 -0.97 6.71 -11.39
CA ASP A 555 -2.35 7.20 -11.42
C ASP A 555 -3.13 6.83 -12.68
N LEU A 556 -2.47 6.13 -13.61
CA LEU A 556 -2.96 5.69 -14.91
C LEU A 556 -3.60 6.83 -15.71
N ALA A 557 -3.06 8.04 -15.55
CA ALA A 557 -3.56 9.27 -16.16
C ALA A 557 -5.07 9.49 -15.95
N CYS A 558 -5.61 9.11 -14.79
CA CYS A 558 -7.00 9.40 -14.45
C CYS A 558 -7.20 10.89 -14.20
N PRO A 559 -8.07 11.58 -14.97
CA PRO A 559 -8.21 13.03 -14.87
C PRO A 559 -9.15 13.49 -13.75
N SER A 560 -9.58 12.60 -12.84
CA SER A 560 -10.47 12.93 -11.72
C SER A 560 -9.99 14.10 -10.83
N PRO A 561 -8.70 14.24 -10.48
CA PRO A 561 -8.22 15.35 -9.66
C PRO A 561 -8.59 16.72 -10.22
N SER A 562 -8.81 17.70 -9.36
CA SER A 562 -9.21 19.06 -9.76
C SER A 562 -8.11 19.78 -10.54
N ASN A 563 -6.85 19.59 -10.15
CA ASN A 563 -5.67 20.15 -10.81
C ASN A 563 -4.89 19.08 -11.58
N PHE A 564 -5.57 18.12 -12.19
CA PHE A 564 -4.93 17.16 -13.08
C PHE A 564 -4.26 17.90 -14.25
N PHE A 565 -3.00 17.57 -14.54
CA PHE A 565 -2.28 18.15 -15.67
C PHE A 565 -1.92 17.09 -16.72
N LYS A 566 -2.12 17.47 -17.97
CA LYS A 566 -1.88 16.69 -19.17
C LYS A 566 -0.47 16.94 -19.68
N GLY A 567 0.36 15.91 -19.72
CA GLY A 567 1.71 15.96 -20.30
C GLY A 567 2.65 17.03 -19.72
N GLY A 568 3.92 16.99 -20.14
CA GLY A 568 4.92 18.00 -19.77
C GLY A 568 5.35 17.97 -18.31
N THR A 569 5.80 19.14 -17.82
CA THR A 569 6.22 19.33 -16.42
C THR A 569 5.27 20.22 -15.63
N HIS A 570 5.11 19.92 -14.35
CA HIS A 570 4.50 20.82 -13.40
C HIS A 570 5.33 20.92 -12.12
N LYS A 571 5.23 22.05 -11.41
CA LYS A 571 5.87 22.24 -10.11
C LYS A 571 4.82 22.35 -9.02
N TYR A 572 5.02 21.60 -7.94
CA TYR A 572 4.26 21.80 -6.71
C TYR A 572 5.19 22.03 -5.55
N LYS A 573 4.87 23.03 -4.74
CA LYS A 573 5.55 23.32 -3.50
C LYS A 573 4.95 22.48 -2.38
N TYR A 574 5.80 21.79 -1.64
CA TYR A 574 5.43 21.15 -0.40
C TYR A 574 6.40 21.58 0.69
N ILE A 575 5.86 22.11 1.79
CA ILE A 575 6.61 22.79 2.84
C ILE A 575 7.47 23.91 2.22
N ASN A 576 8.79 23.74 2.19
CA ASN A 576 9.78 24.75 1.74
C ASN A 576 10.56 24.29 0.50
N LYS A 577 10.06 23.29 -0.23
CA LYS A 577 10.73 22.73 -1.40
C LYS A 577 9.78 22.59 -2.60
N ASP A 578 10.27 22.96 -3.77
CA ASP A 578 9.59 22.73 -5.03
C ASP A 578 9.97 21.35 -5.58
N TYR A 579 8.96 20.58 -5.97
CA TYR A 579 9.12 19.31 -6.66
C TYR A 579 8.65 19.49 -8.11
N THR A 580 9.51 19.09 -9.06
CA THR A 580 9.16 19.07 -10.48
C THR A 580 8.71 17.67 -10.86
N TYR A 581 7.49 17.57 -11.36
CA TYR A 581 6.88 16.33 -11.83
C TYR A 581 6.84 16.30 -13.35
N VAL A 582 7.00 15.12 -13.94
CA VAL A 582 6.80 14.87 -15.37
C VAL A 582 5.70 13.84 -15.57
N ARG A 583 4.86 14.13 -16.58
CA ARG A 583 4.08 13.15 -17.32
C ARG A 583 4.51 13.27 -18.78
N TRP A 584 5.03 12.21 -19.40
CA TRP A 584 5.63 12.33 -20.74
C TRP A 584 4.67 12.89 -21.79
N PHE A 585 3.42 12.42 -21.76
CA PHE A 585 2.31 12.86 -22.62
C PHE A 585 0.97 12.64 -21.90
N ASP A 586 -0.12 13.16 -22.46
CA ASP A 586 -1.44 13.23 -21.82
C ASP A 586 -1.93 11.92 -21.19
N ALA A 587 -1.72 10.79 -21.88
CA ALA A 587 -2.15 9.47 -21.45
C ALA A 587 -1.02 8.61 -20.85
N TYR A 588 0.17 9.18 -20.61
CA TYR A 588 1.25 8.47 -19.92
C TYR A 588 0.82 8.13 -18.49
N ARG A 589 0.90 6.85 -18.15
CA ARG A 589 0.24 6.25 -16.98
C ARG A 589 0.83 6.65 -15.62
N ALA A 590 2.06 7.16 -15.61
CA ALA A 590 2.78 7.48 -14.40
C ALA A 590 3.04 8.98 -14.25
N LEU A 591 3.11 9.42 -13.00
CA LEU A 591 3.59 10.74 -12.63
C LEU A 591 4.85 10.57 -11.81
N THR A 592 5.96 11.18 -12.25
CA THR A 592 7.27 10.95 -11.64
C THR A 592 7.94 12.26 -11.24
N SER A 593 8.57 12.29 -10.07
CA SER A 593 9.51 13.33 -9.64
C SER A 593 10.89 12.74 -9.39
N ARG A 594 11.93 13.58 -9.42
CA ARG A 594 13.32 13.16 -9.21
C ARG A 594 14.01 13.99 -8.13
N GLU A 595 14.80 13.31 -7.31
CA GLU A 595 15.67 13.93 -6.32
C GLU A 595 17.09 13.36 -6.42
N ALA A 596 18.08 14.25 -6.29
CA ALA A 596 19.47 13.81 -6.17
C ALA A 596 19.72 13.31 -4.75
N ILE A 597 20.38 12.16 -4.64
CA ILE A 597 20.76 11.55 -3.36
C ILE A 597 22.26 11.23 -3.37
N PRO A 598 22.93 11.27 -2.21
CA PRO A 598 24.36 11.02 -2.16
C PRO A 598 24.67 9.53 -2.37
N ASN A 599 25.69 9.22 -3.17
CA ASN A 599 26.11 7.84 -3.45
C ASN A 599 26.64 7.11 -2.19
N ASN A 600 27.13 7.86 -1.20
CA ASN A 600 27.71 7.26 0.01
C ASN A 600 26.71 6.47 0.87
N ILE A 601 25.39 6.58 0.63
CA ILE A 601 24.38 5.81 1.37
C ILE A 601 24.51 4.30 1.11
N PHE A 602 24.98 3.88 -0.07
CA PHE A 602 25.11 2.45 -0.43
C PHE A 602 26.34 1.79 0.21
N HIS A 603 27.21 2.56 0.86
CA HIS A 603 28.36 2.04 1.59
C HIS A 603 28.07 1.82 3.08
N LYS A 604 26.83 2.06 3.52
CA LYS A 604 26.37 1.77 4.88
C LYS A 604 25.90 0.33 5.01
N ASP A 605 25.79 -0.16 6.25
CA ASP A 605 25.29 -1.52 6.52
C ASP A 605 23.81 -1.69 6.15
N TYR A 606 23.07 -0.59 6.18
CA TYR A 606 21.71 -0.43 5.68
C TYR A 606 21.36 1.07 5.60
N TYR A 607 20.25 1.35 4.92
CA TYR A 607 19.57 2.64 4.92
C TYR A 607 18.06 2.39 5.00
N TYR A 608 17.30 3.42 5.34
CA TYR A 608 15.85 3.33 5.38
C TYR A 608 15.22 4.03 4.19
N TYR A 609 14.20 3.39 3.64
CA TYR A 609 13.37 3.86 2.53
C TYR A 609 11.91 3.79 2.97
N GLU A 610 11.18 4.90 2.80
CA GLU A 610 9.82 5.01 3.29
C GLU A 610 8.87 5.57 2.23
N ILE A 611 7.73 4.91 2.09
CA ILE A 611 6.54 5.38 1.38
C ILE A 611 5.44 5.55 2.43
N GLU A 612 5.13 6.80 2.79
CA GLU A 612 3.94 7.13 3.56
C GLU A 612 2.79 7.34 2.59
N TRP A 613 1.90 6.36 2.51
CA TRP A 613 0.72 6.40 1.67
C TRP A 613 -0.51 6.64 2.52
N LYS A 614 -1.13 7.81 2.34
CA LYS A 614 -2.35 8.26 3.03
C LYS A 614 -3.54 8.28 2.07
N PRO A 615 -4.76 8.43 2.59
CA PRO A 615 -5.96 8.56 1.76
C PRO A 615 -5.93 9.69 0.71
N ASN A 616 -5.17 10.76 0.97
CA ASN A 616 -5.14 12.00 0.17
C ASN A 616 -3.73 12.43 -0.29
N GLU A 617 -2.67 11.76 0.14
CA GLU A 617 -1.30 12.12 -0.24
C GLU A 617 -0.33 10.93 -0.15
N ILE A 618 0.80 11.05 -0.84
CA ILE A 618 1.93 10.14 -0.76
C ILE A 618 3.17 10.97 -0.44
N ILE A 619 3.96 10.52 0.53
CA ILE A 619 5.21 11.17 0.93
C ILE A 619 6.32 10.14 0.94
N TRP A 620 7.44 10.46 0.28
CA TRP A 620 8.60 9.59 0.22
C TRP A 620 9.72 10.14 1.10
N ARG A 621 10.35 9.27 1.87
CA ARG A 621 11.49 9.64 2.73
C ARG A 621 12.59 8.60 2.67
N ILE A 622 13.82 9.06 2.92
CA ILE A 622 14.97 8.18 3.12
C ILE A 622 15.84 8.69 4.27
N GLY A 623 16.56 7.81 4.97
CA GLY A 623 17.41 8.21 6.10
C GLY A 623 18.24 7.10 6.73
N GLU A 624 19.19 7.47 7.59
CA GLU A 624 20.04 6.51 8.34
C GLU A 624 19.28 5.73 9.41
N SER A 625 18.20 6.34 9.91
CA SER A 625 17.31 5.82 10.94
C SER A 625 15.93 6.46 10.77
N PRO A 626 14.86 5.88 11.34
CA PRO A 626 13.52 6.48 11.32
C PRO A 626 13.49 7.96 11.69
N GLU A 627 14.24 8.34 12.72
CA GLU A 627 14.25 9.73 13.23
C GLU A 627 15.13 10.70 12.45
N LYS A 628 15.88 10.20 11.46
CA LYS A 628 16.82 10.98 10.62
C LYS A 628 16.41 10.97 9.15
N MET A 629 15.17 10.60 8.85
CA MET A 629 14.70 10.62 7.48
C MET A 629 14.37 12.03 6.99
N TYR A 630 14.63 12.27 5.71
CA TYR A 630 14.25 13.50 5.03
C TYR A 630 13.38 13.20 3.81
N ILE A 631 12.56 14.19 3.43
CA ILE A 631 11.59 14.06 2.34
C ILE A 631 12.28 14.17 0.99
N VAL A 632 12.04 13.17 0.13
CA VAL A 632 12.57 13.11 -1.25
C VAL A 632 11.48 13.21 -2.31
N GLY A 633 10.20 13.05 -1.94
CA GLY A 633 9.07 13.20 -2.85
C GLY A 633 7.76 13.48 -2.11
N TYR A 634 6.80 14.04 -2.82
CA TYR A 634 5.46 14.34 -2.32
C TYR A 634 4.45 14.28 -3.47
N MET A 635 3.23 13.78 -3.25
CA MET A 635 2.12 13.91 -4.19
C MET A 635 0.80 13.98 -3.42
N SER A 636 -0.23 14.64 -3.99
CA SER A 636 -1.55 14.73 -3.34
C SER A 636 -2.70 14.57 -4.32
N ASP A 637 -3.85 14.18 -3.77
CA ASP A 637 -5.15 14.01 -4.45
C ASP A 637 -5.64 15.25 -5.21
N LYS A 638 -5.06 16.42 -4.92
CA LYS A 638 -5.30 17.67 -5.65
C LYS A 638 -4.92 17.58 -7.13
N PHE A 639 -3.91 16.79 -7.50
CA PHE A 639 -3.38 16.76 -8.87
C PHE A 639 -3.06 15.37 -9.44
N THR A 640 -3.12 14.32 -8.61
CA THR A 640 -2.95 12.93 -9.04
C THR A 640 -3.92 12.05 -8.26
N VAL A 641 -4.36 10.93 -8.82
CA VAL A 641 -5.21 9.98 -8.08
C VAL A 641 -4.34 9.18 -7.13
N ILE A 642 -4.68 9.21 -5.85
CA ILE A 642 -4.06 8.37 -4.82
C ILE A 642 -4.73 7.00 -4.84
N PRO A 643 -3.98 5.88 -5.02
CA PRO A 643 -4.51 4.54 -4.88
C PRO A 643 -5.25 4.33 -3.55
N ASN A 644 -6.27 3.48 -3.55
CA ASN A 644 -7.06 3.13 -2.36
C ASN A 644 -7.31 1.61 -2.20
N ASN A 645 -6.69 0.78 -3.04
CA ASN A 645 -6.77 -0.68 -2.99
C ASN A 645 -5.55 -1.29 -2.29
N GLN A 646 -5.65 -2.52 -1.80
CA GLN A 646 -4.59 -3.17 -1.02
C GLN A 646 -3.33 -3.43 -1.86
N MET A 647 -2.17 -3.10 -1.29
CA MET A 647 -0.87 -3.25 -1.96
C MET A 647 0.13 -4.05 -1.11
N LEU A 648 1.06 -4.70 -1.80
CA LEU A 648 2.21 -5.42 -1.26
C LEU A 648 3.47 -4.61 -1.47
N THR A 649 4.46 -4.77 -0.59
CA THR A 649 5.78 -4.16 -0.75
C THR A 649 6.68 -5.08 -1.57
N VAL A 650 7.42 -4.51 -2.51
CA VAL A 650 8.36 -5.21 -3.37
C VAL A 650 9.74 -4.54 -3.26
N ILE A 651 10.79 -5.35 -3.17
CA ILE A 651 12.19 -4.91 -3.18
C ILE A 651 12.94 -5.66 -4.27
N THR A 652 13.53 -4.93 -5.21
CA THR A 652 14.17 -5.51 -6.40
C THR A 652 15.52 -4.86 -6.73
N GLN A 653 16.34 -5.64 -7.44
CA GLN A 653 17.60 -5.24 -8.06
C GLN A 653 17.58 -5.68 -9.52
N GLU A 654 17.40 -4.72 -10.43
CA GLU A 654 16.99 -4.98 -11.81
C GLU A 654 17.93 -4.39 -12.85
N TYR A 655 18.17 -5.13 -13.92
CA TYR A 655 18.81 -4.59 -15.12
C TYR A 655 17.76 -3.98 -16.06
N HIS A 656 17.59 -2.65 -16.03
CA HIS A 656 16.64 -1.94 -16.90
C HIS A 656 17.27 -1.41 -18.19
N TYR A 657 16.39 -1.05 -19.13
CA TYR A 657 16.72 -0.30 -20.33
C TYR A 657 16.93 1.18 -19.96
N SER A 658 18.11 1.72 -20.28
CA SER A 658 18.45 3.11 -19.94
C SER A 658 17.49 4.12 -20.54
N GLU A 659 16.85 3.79 -21.67
CA GLU A 659 15.88 4.62 -22.37
C GLU A 659 14.62 4.91 -21.54
N PHE A 660 14.35 4.14 -20.47
CA PHE A 660 13.26 4.41 -19.55
C PHE A 660 13.56 5.61 -18.63
N TRP A 661 14.84 6.00 -18.51
CA TRP A 661 15.32 7.04 -17.59
C TRP A 661 16.06 8.18 -18.31
N PRO A 662 15.42 8.89 -19.26
CA PRO A 662 16.07 9.98 -19.97
C PRO A 662 16.29 11.21 -19.06
N PRO A 663 17.34 12.01 -19.27
CA PRO A 663 18.40 11.78 -20.27
C PRO A 663 19.39 10.70 -19.82
N VAL A 664 19.80 9.84 -20.74
CA VAL A 664 20.70 8.72 -20.45
C VAL A 664 22.11 9.22 -20.15
N VAL A 665 22.65 8.87 -18.97
CA VAL A 665 24.04 9.18 -18.57
C VAL A 665 24.97 8.02 -18.95
N TYR A 666 24.71 6.84 -18.38
CA TYR A 666 25.32 5.59 -18.80
C TYR A 666 24.27 4.72 -19.49
N ASP A 667 24.59 4.30 -20.71
CA ASP A 667 23.75 3.40 -21.49
C ASP A 667 24.10 1.96 -21.12
N GLN A 668 23.10 1.24 -20.60
CA GLN A 668 23.14 -0.14 -20.13
C GLN A 668 23.77 -1.08 -21.15
N ASN A 669 23.58 -0.80 -22.44
CA ASN A 669 24.08 -1.59 -23.54
C ASN A 669 25.62 -1.61 -23.59
N PHE A 670 26.29 -0.59 -23.04
CA PHE A 670 27.74 -0.48 -23.03
C PHE A 670 28.38 -0.83 -21.68
N LEU A 671 27.57 -1.18 -20.69
CA LEU A 671 28.07 -1.69 -19.41
C LEU A 671 28.35 -3.20 -19.51
N PRO A 672 29.51 -3.68 -19.02
CA PRO A 672 29.88 -5.08 -19.07
C PRO A 672 28.90 -5.97 -18.29
N PHE A 673 28.96 -7.26 -18.56
CA PHE A 673 28.37 -8.26 -17.67
C PHE A 673 29.15 -8.28 -16.35
N PRO A 674 28.48 -8.34 -15.19
CA PRO A 674 29.15 -8.33 -13.90
C PRO A 674 29.99 -9.60 -13.76
N MET A 675 31.27 -9.44 -13.42
CA MET A 675 32.15 -10.58 -13.16
C MET A 675 31.77 -11.27 -11.83
N ASN A 676 31.53 -10.48 -10.79
CA ASN A 676 31.19 -10.94 -9.44
C ASN A 676 29.70 -10.80 -9.14
N ASP A 677 29.24 -11.55 -8.15
CA ASP A 677 27.90 -11.38 -7.59
C ASP A 677 27.73 -9.96 -7.06
N ILE A 678 26.56 -9.38 -7.30
CA ILE A 678 26.15 -8.11 -6.71
C ILE A 678 25.02 -8.39 -5.73
N GLU A 679 25.26 -8.13 -4.44
CA GLU A 679 24.38 -8.52 -3.34
C GLU A 679 23.82 -7.29 -2.61
N GLY A 680 22.50 -7.29 -2.39
CA GLY A 680 21.84 -6.47 -1.40
C GLY A 680 21.14 -7.31 -0.34
N ARG A 681 20.65 -6.66 0.72
CA ARG A 681 20.02 -7.30 1.88
C ARG A 681 18.76 -6.59 2.32
N VAL A 682 17.70 -7.34 2.59
CA VAL A 682 16.45 -6.85 3.17
C VAL A 682 16.37 -7.35 4.61
N TYR A 683 16.41 -6.44 5.58
CA TYR A 683 16.35 -6.83 7.00
C TYR A 683 14.90 -6.93 7.48
N GLU A 684 14.10 -5.92 7.16
CA GLU A 684 12.70 -5.85 7.58
C GLU A 684 11.92 -4.82 6.73
N VAL A 685 10.60 -5.01 6.70
CA VAL A 685 9.63 -3.99 6.30
C VAL A 685 8.70 -3.75 7.48
N VAL A 686 8.62 -2.51 7.94
CA VAL A 686 7.70 -2.06 8.98
C VAL A 686 6.56 -1.28 8.34
N VAL A 687 5.32 -1.55 8.75
CA VAL A 687 4.15 -0.75 8.39
C VAL A 687 3.58 -0.14 9.67
N GLU A 688 3.50 1.19 9.75
CA GLU A 688 3.06 1.92 10.96
C GLU A 688 1.95 2.94 10.68
#